data_AF-A0A1V6BNZ3-F1
#
_entry.id   AF-A0A1V6BNZ3-F1
#
_cell.length_a   1.000
_cell.length_b   1.000
_cell.length_c   1.000
_cell.angle_alpha   90.00
_cell.angle_beta   90.00
_cell.angle_gamma   90.00
#
_symmetry.space_group_name_H-M   'P 1'
#
loop_
_entity.id
_entity.type
_entity.pdbx_description
1 polymer ?
#
loop_
_entity_poly.entity_id
_entity_poly.type
_entity_poly.pdbx_seq_one_letter_code
_entity_poly.pdbx_strand_id
1 'polypeptide(L)'
;MNKRVFQIDQECFIIFAEDLSSKKERFLRIGNSPFLKEFGETFTFLSLVTPLYPGNPFAELEIFRPNIDKKIIGLSPVVDKFISFLDKGGVDTRKVHYTYAEGQGQTNGKRITEDQFIEKVKNHRRLSKHSFAAFYNDGNIRIFNKDELMFDLKISLDKKLNERKEIELLSNFFLKNYKTAYIKSGIILSAKSLFIFSKNRFAVLSDSKDWVLDAIRVGIDPSRIDFIYLREGVEPDSLWLKVFLNKLDKNEKIRLVLKEKNPLWLDLVSDEVFIPLYPESESIEIPIGEVKLFFQNNRINIFNQGIKISFEGKKNFLDDAQPISGEFIHNNVKNKFQLSINKSNGSDMVLYRDVPLIFEKYLDDNDFILKNKIDESNYNKLKQNKYYIERYLGIDKTSDSLNLYNVSRNQKLSNIPDDINPFTFFQKDISQEKTKEKFNNFKHFTAKNQSVNKDQALSAINDRYKTIINLKTFYKNERERLKEFIEILDTEERELEEKEKRALDNIFKENNVKKTTDKIDNKELIPDDNFNAEEILSYEKSRQNKNTEYVKKRSYNFKFLKIVFLVLLILLLLSAISYGIFRFAPKIYTYFKTLPQKEAVDSIKDRYKSENRNIIISNNRDKNNIINNNTNNSVKTSFYYRFFMTIIDNINLTNAIAQKNGYEKMTPPMLKKNLTGKDPDWIYPGNLLKMPDNSEITVKKGDNIWSICEKYLLNQINEHEVEIRDIILKVKKDYYTIDEAKNKLSAIKAESYSIMIKEFINALLSQNSFEGWEPVF
;
A
#
# COMPACT_ATOMS: atom_id res chain seq x y z
N MET A 1 13.79 -27.15 -18.81
CA MET A 1 12.72 -26.14 -18.59
C MET A 1 12.88 -25.50 -17.22
N ASN A 2 13.66 -24.42 -17.08
CA ASN A 2 14.05 -23.90 -15.76
C ASN A 2 13.10 -22.85 -15.16
N LYS A 3 12.17 -22.28 -15.94
CA LYS A 3 11.29 -21.21 -15.48
C LYS A 3 9.86 -21.71 -15.31
N ARG A 4 9.38 -21.72 -14.06
CA ARG A 4 8.04 -22.19 -13.67
C ARG A 4 7.13 -21.07 -13.18
N VAL A 5 7.62 -19.83 -13.11
CA VAL A 5 6.87 -18.65 -12.67
C VAL A 5 6.88 -17.63 -13.80
N PHE A 6 5.69 -17.24 -14.23
CA PHE A 6 5.44 -16.28 -15.29
C PHE A 6 4.72 -15.07 -14.71
N GLN A 7 5.32 -13.89 -14.85
CA GLN A 7 4.70 -12.66 -14.38
C GLN A 7 4.00 -11.95 -15.54
N ILE A 8 2.68 -12.09 -15.60
CA ILE A 8 1.83 -11.65 -16.72
C ILE A 8 1.68 -10.13 -16.74
N ASP A 9 1.70 -9.54 -15.55
CA ASP A 9 1.62 -8.10 -15.29
C ASP A 9 2.24 -7.76 -13.91
N GLN A 10 2.18 -6.51 -13.48
CA GLN A 10 2.74 -6.03 -12.22
C GLN A 10 2.35 -6.88 -11.01
N GLU A 11 1.10 -7.33 -10.95
CA GLU A 11 0.54 -8.05 -9.81
C GLU A 11 -0.27 -9.30 -10.25
N CYS A 12 0.11 -9.91 -11.37
CA CYS A 12 -0.52 -11.15 -11.84
C CYS A 12 0.55 -12.20 -12.15
N PHE A 13 0.47 -13.33 -11.46
CA PHE A 13 1.46 -14.40 -11.54
C PHE A 13 0.79 -15.71 -11.93
N ILE A 14 1.35 -16.38 -12.93
CA ILE A 14 0.99 -17.73 -13.34
C ILE A 14 2.16 -18.65 -13.01
N ILE A 15 1.88 -19.72 -12.28
CA ILE A 15 2.90 -20.62 -11.75
C ILE A 15 2.56 -22.03 -12.19
N PHE A 16 3.50 -22.65 -12.91
CA PHE A 16 3.38 -24.04 -13.34
C PHE A 16 3.81 -24.98 -12.22
N ALA A 17 2.85 -25.74 -11.71
CA ALA A 17 3.00 -26.76 -10.70
C ALA A 17 2.70 -28.13 -11.34
N GLU A 18 3.77 -28.76 -11.83
CA GLU A 18 3.78 -30.01 -12.59
C GLU A 18 3.04 -31.17 -11.88
N ASP A 19 3.15 -31.24 -10.55
CA ASP A 19 2.68 -32.37 -9.74
C ASP A 19 1.20 -32.29 -9.31
N LEU A 20 0.40 -31.39 -9.91
CA LEU A 20 -1.03 -31.27 -9.60
C LEU A 20 -1.86 -32.36 -10.32
N SER A 21 -2.94 -32.78 -9.66
CA SER A 21 -3.70 -34.03 -9.88
C SER A 21 -4.29 -34.24 -11.28
N SER A 22 -4.38 -33.20 -12.10
CA SER A 22 -4.91 -33.31 -13.46
C SER A 22 -4.24 -32.31 -14.40
N LYS A 23 -4.19 -32.65 -15.70
CA LYS A 23 -3.68 -31.78 -16.78
C LYS A 23 -4.28 -30.37 -16.73
N LYS A 24 -5.52 -30.24 -16.26
CA LYS A 24 -6.31 -29.00 -16.15
C LYS A 24 -6.08 -28.20 -14.86
N GLU A 25 -5.21 -28.64 -13.96
CA GLU A 25 -4.96 -27.95 -12.68
C GLU A 25 -3.52 -27.51 -12.49
N ARG A 26 -2.63 -27.69 -13.49
CA ARG A 26 -1.19 -27.46 -13.35
C ARG A 26 -0.78 -25.99 -13.29
N PHE A 27 -1.69 -25.05 -13.56
CA PHE A 27 -1.39 -23.62 -13.52
C PHE A 27 -2.11 -22.94 -12.37
N LEU A 28 -1.30 -22.48 -11.42
CA LEU A 28 -1.73 -21.66 -10.29
C LEU A 28 -1.74 -20.20 -10.73
N ARG A 29 -2.83 -19.49 -10.45
CA ARG A 29 -2.97 -18.04 -10.69
C ARG A 29 -3.00 -17.32 -9.36
N ILE A 30 -2.15 -16.32 -9.19
CA ILE A 30 -2.24 -15.33 -8.10
C ILE A 30 -2.46 -13.95 -8.70
N GLY A 31 -3.60 -13.34 -8.37
CA GLY A 31 -4.02 -12.04 -8.89
C GLY A 31 -4.64 -12.10 -10.28
N ASN A 32 -4.85 -10.94 -10.88
CA ASN A 32 -5.48 -10.83 -12.19
C ASN A 32 -4.85 -9.77 -13.10
N SER A 33 -5.16 -9.91 -14.38
CA SER A 33 -4.76 -8.99 -15.43
C SER A 33 -5.72 -9.12 -16.62
N PRO A 34 -6.08 -8.03 -17.31
CA PRO A 34 -6.87 -8.11 -18.54
C PRO A 34 -6.21 -8.99 -19.62
N PHE A 35 -4.88 -9.14 -19.58
CA PHE A 35 -4.13 -9.97 -20.51
C PHE A 35 -4.36 -11.48 -20.31
N LEU A 36 -5.06 -11.91 -19.25
CA LEU A 36 -5.42 -13.32 -19.07
C LEU A 36 -6.35 -13.83 -20.18
N LYS A 37 -7.11 -12.94 -20.83
CA LYS A 37 -7.97 -13.28 -21.97
C LYS A 37 -7.16 -13.72 -23.20
N GLU A 38 -5.87 -13.40 -23.28
CA GLU A 38 -5.00 -13.78 -24.41
C GLU A 38 -4.65 -15.28 -24.46
N PHE A 39 -4.82 -16.03 -23.36
CA PHE A 39 -4.41 -17.44 -23.28
C PHE A 39 -5.49 -18.44 -23.74
N GLY A 40 -6.60 -17.94 -24.30
CA GLY A 40 -7.68 -18.77 -24.84
C GLY A 40 -8.52 -19.49 -23.78
N GLU A 41 -9.59 -20.17 -24.23
CA GLU A 41 -10.54 -20.87 -23.35
C GLU A 41 -10.09 -22.27 -22.92
N THR A 42 -9.12 -22.85 -23.60
CA THR A 42 -8.57 -24.18 -23.30
C THR A 42 -7.77 -24.18 -22.00
N PHE A 43 -7.27 -23.01 -21.60
CA PHE A 43 -6.38 -22.87 -20.47
C PHE A 43 -7.11 -22.57 -19.16
N THR A 44 -6.85 -23.40 -18.16
CA THR A 44 -7.58 -23.43 -16.89
C THR A 44 -6.66 -23.00 -15.75
N PHE A 45 -7.14 -22.08 -14.91
CA PHE A 45 -6.39 -21.61 -13.76
C PHE A 45 -6.99 -22.11 -12.45
N LEU A 46 -6.12 -22.62 -11.58
CA LEU A 46 -6.42 -22.76 -10.16
C LEU A 46 -6.12 -21.41 -9.49
N SER A 47 -7.16 -20.70 -9.06
CA SER A 47 -7.01 -19.35 -8.51
C SER A 47 -6.68 -19.39 -7.02
N LEU A 48 -5.54 -18.82 -6.64
CA LEU A 48 -5.13 -18.63 -5.26
C LEU A 48 -5.51 -17.20 -4.83
N VAL A 49 -6.43 -17.07 -3.88
CA VAL A 49 -6.94 -15.78 -3.39
C VAL A 49 -6.35 -15.45 -2.01
N THR A 50 -6.08 -14.16 -1.81
CA THR A 50 -5.39 -13.61 -0.64
C THR A 50 -5.95 -12.23 -0.30
N PRO A 51 -5.94 -11.81 0.98
CA PRO A 51 -6.37 -10.46 1.37
C PRO A 51 -5.44 -9.35 0.86
N LEU A 52 -4.29 -9.68 0.24
CA LEU A 52 -3.45 -8.68 -0.44
C LEU A 52 -4.04 -8.22 -1.79
N TYR A 53 -5.01 -8.94 -2.34
CA TYR A 53 -5.67 -8.67 -3.62
C TYR A 53 -4.70 -8.16 -4.71
N PRO A 54 -3.69 -8.96 -5.10
CA PRO A 54 -2.79 -8.58 -6.19
C PRO A 54 -3.58 -8.41 -7.49
N GLY A 55 -3.40 -7.29 -8.18
CA GLY A 55 -4.20 -6.92 -9.36
C GLY A 55 -5.36 -5.99 -9.03
N ASN A 56 -6.41 -6.03 -9.86
CA ASN A 56 -7.65 -5.30 -9.70
C ASN A 56 -8.79 -6.30 -9.46
N PRO A 57 -9.25 -6.56 -8.23
CA PRO A 57 -10.29 -7.56 -8.00
C PRO A 57 -11.62 -7.22 -8.68
N PHE A 58 -11.89 -5.95 -8.97
CA PHE A 58 -13.09 -5.54 -9.71
C PHE A 58 -13.08 -6.03 -11.16
N ALA A 59 -11.90 -6.20 -11.76
CA ALA A 59 -11.76 -6.74 -13.10
C ALA A 59 -12.08 -8.25 -13.19
N GLU A 60 -12.20 -8.96 -12.05
CA GLU A 60 -12.58 -10.38 -12.06
C GLU A 60 -14.00 -10.59 -12.58
N LEU A 61 -14.90 -9.61 -12.42
CA LEU A 61 -16.26 -9.71 -12.97
C LEU A 61 -16.26 -9.90 -14.50
N GLU A 62 -15.22 -9.42 -15.18
CA GLU A 62 -15.07 -9.56 -16.63
C GLU A 62 -14.07 -10.65 -17.05
N ILE A 63 -13.16 -11.06 -16.17
CA ILE A 63 -12.03 -11.94 -16.49
C ILE A 63 -12.23 -13.34 -15.95
N PHE A 64 -12.93 -13.50 -14.82
CA PHE A 64 -13.12 -14.80 -14.19
C PHE A 64 -14.07 -15.66 -15.02
N ARG A 65 -13.62 -16.86 -15.41
CA ARG A 65 -14.38 -17.74 -16.29
C ARG A 65 -14.88 -18.94 -15.49
N PRO A 66 -16.07 -18.92 -14.86
CA PRO A 66 -16.49 -20.00 -13.95
C PRO A 66 -16.62 -21.38 -14.63
N ASN A 67 -16.80 -21.42 -15.95
CA ASN A 67 -16.81 -22.68 -16.71
C ASN A 67 -15.41 -23.29 -16.91
N ILE A 68 -14.36 -22.49 -16.76
CA ILE A 68 -12.96 -22.82 -17.08
C ILE A 68 -12.12 -22.80 -15.79
N ASP A 69 -12.14 -21.69 -15.06
CA ASP A 69 -11.43 -21.45 -13.79
C ASP A 69 -12.22 -22.07 -12.62
N LYS A 70 -12.35 -23.40 -12.65
CA LYS A 70 -13.26 -24.15 -11.78
C LYS A 70 -12.82 -24.23 -10.32
N LYS A 71 -11.65 -23.71 -9.95
CA LYS A 71 -11.10 -23.91 -8.61
C LYS A 71 -10.52 -22.66 -7.97
N ILE A 72 -10.94 -22.39 -6.75
CA ILE A 72 -10.45 -21.31 -5.91
C ILE A 72 -9.90 -21.87 -4.60
N ILE A 73 -8.73 -21.39 -4.17
CA ILE A 73 -8.11 -21.77 -2.89
C ILE A 73 -7.67 -20.51 -2.14
N GLY A 74 -7.96 -20.44 -0.86
CA GLY A 74 -7.55 -19.34 0.01
C GLY A 74 -7.97 -19.53 1.45
N LEU A 75 -7.74 -18.52 2.29
CA LEU A 75 -8.28 -18.47 3.65
C LEU A 75 -9.81 -18.35 3.60
N SER A 76 -10.54 -19.00 4.52
CA SER A 76 -12.01 -19.05 4.49
C SER A 76 -12.66 -17.67 4.39
N PRO A 77 -12.30 -16.68 5.24
CA PRO A 77 -12.92 -15.35 5.17
C PRO A 77 -12.72 -14.65 3.82
N VAL A 78 -11.61 -14.94 3.13
CA VAL A 78 -11.23 -14.30 1.86
C VAL A 78 -11.95 -14.96 0.70
N VAL A 79 -11.99 -16.30 0.69
CA VAL A 79 -12.71 -17.09 -0.31
C VAL A 79 -14.20 -16.76 -0.27
N ASP A 80 -14.80 -16.72 0.92
CA ASP A 80 -16.23 -16.47 1.07
C ASP A 80 -16.61 -15.06 0.58
N LYS A 81 -15.82 -14.05 0.92
CA LYS A 81 -15.99 -12.68 0.41
C LYS A 81 -15.83 -12.60 -1.10
N PHE A 82 -14.82 -13.30 -1.65
CA PHE A 82 -14.55 -13.29 -3.09
C PHE A 82 -15.66 -13.98 -3.89
N ILE A 83 -16.17 -15.13 -3.41
CA ILE A 83 -17.32 -15.81 -4.03
C ILE A 83 -18.58 -14.93 -3.95
N SER A 84 -18.89 -14.34 -2.78
CA SER A 84 -20.01 -13.42 -2.61
C SER A 84 -19.93 -12.25 -3.59
N PHE A 85 -18.75 -11.66 -3.74
CA PHE A 85 -18.51 -10.59 -4.69
C PHE A 85 -18.78 -11.01 -6.14
N LEU A 86 -18.26 -12.18 -6.57
CA LEU A 86 -18.50 -12.71 -7.92
C LEU A 86 -19.99 -12.97 -8.16
N ASP A 87 -20.67 -13.65 -7.23
CA ASP A 87 -22.09 -13.98 -7.33
C ASP A 87 -22.97 -12.73 -7.45
N LYS A 88 -22.78 -11.77 -6.55
CA LYS A 88 -23.54 -10.51 -6.57
C LYS A 88 -23.20 -9.66 -7.80
N GLY A 89 -21.99 -9.80 -8.36
CA GLY A 89 -21.58 -9.18 -9.62
C GLY A 89 -22.07 -9.91 -10.87
N GLY A 90 -22.89 -10.96 -10.73
CA GLY A 90 -23.53 -11.68 -11.85
C GLY A 90 -22.70 -12.81 -12.44
N VAL A 91 -21.59 -13.20 -11.82
CA VAL A 91 -20.77 -14.35 -12.25
C VAL A 91 -21.36 -15.63 -11.66
N ASP A 92 -21.64 -16.64 -12.49
CA ASP A 92 -22.22 -17.91 -12.04
C ASP A 92 -21.20 -18.79 -11.29
N THR A 93 -21.11 -18.67 -9.96
CA THR A 93 -20.15 -19.46 -9.17
C THR A 93 -20.62 -20.88 -8.85
N ARG A 94 -21.82 -21.31 -9.27
CA ARG A 94 -22.36 -22.65 -8.93
C ARG A 94 -21.49 -23.81 -9.43
N LYS A 95 -20.69 -23.56 -10.46
CA LYS A 95 -19.74 -24.52 -11.06
C LYS A 95 -18.32 -24.40 -10.50
N VAL A 96 -18.08 -23.45 -9.61
CA VAL A 96 -16.77 -23.17 -9.02
C VAL A 96 -16.64 -24.00 -7.74
N HIS A 97 -15.61 -24.83 -7.70
CA HIS A 97 -15.18 -25.54 -6.50
C HIS A 97 -14.24 -24.64 -5.71
N TYR A 98 -14.53 -24.37 -4.44
CA TYR A 98 -13.60 -23.68 -3.58
C TYR A 98 -13.08 -24.59 -2.47
N THR A 99 -11.85 -24.33 -2.02
CA THR A 99 -11.20 -25.07 -0.94
C THR A 99 -10.58 -24.08 0.02
N TYR A 100 -10.91 -24.22 1.30
CA TYR A 100 -10.29 -23.42 2.34
C TYR A 100 -8.92 -24.01 2.71
N ALA A 101 -7.89 -23.18 2.69
CA ALA A 101 -6.53 -23.56 3.10
C ALA A 101 -6.49 -24.07 4.55
N GLU A 102 -7.42 -23.60 5.38
CA GLU A 102 -7.59 -23.97 6.79
C GLU A 102 -8.38 -25.28 6.97
N GLY A 103 -9.05 -25.76 5.93
CA GLY A 103 -10.23 -26.62 6.06
C GLY A 103 -9.97 -28.11 6.30
N GLN A 104 -8.82 -28.68 5.94
CA GLN A 104 -8.52 -30.12 6.08
C GLN A 104 -7.00 -30.42 6.18
N GLY A 105 -6.30 -29.78 7.10
CA GLY A 105 -4.86 -30.03 7.31
C GLY A 105 -4.59 -31.28 8.17
N GLN A 106 -3.53 -32.04 7.83
CA GLN A 106 -2.99 -33.12 8.68
C GLN A 106 -2.61 -32.67 10.10
N THR A 107 -2.56 -31.35 10.33
CA THR A 107 -2.15 -30.70 11.57
C THR A 107 -3.33 -30.16 12.38
N ASN A 108 -4.58 -30.57 12.11
CA ASN A 108 -5.76 -30.11 12.86
C ASN A 108 -5.49 -29.96 14.37
N GLY A 109 -5.50 -28.72 14.87
CA GLY A 109 -5.27 -28.37 16.28
C GLY A 109 -3.81 -28.16 16.72
N LYS A 110 -2.81 -28.41 15.87
CA LYS A 110 -1.38 -28.23 16.19
C LYS A 110 -0.75 -27.15 15.32
N ARG A 111 -0.42 -26.00 15.92
CA ARG A 111 0.43 -24.98 15.28
C ARG A 111 1.84 -25.54 15.12
N ILE A 112 2.35 -25.54 13.90
CA ILE A 112 3.73 -25.87 13.57
C ILE A 112 4.34 -24.74 12.75
N THR A 113 5.66 -24.57 12.80
CA THR A 113 6.35 -23.59 11.97
C THR A 113 6.47 -24.06 10.52
N GLU A 114 6.75 -23.15 9.60
CA GLU A 114 7.01 -23.49 8.18
C GLU A 114 8.15 -24.50 8.08
N ASP A 115 9.27 -24.28 8.78
CA ASP A 115 10.42 -25.20 8.80
C ASP A 115 10.04 -26.61 9.27
N GLN A 116 9.25 -26.71 10.35
CA GLN A 116 8.76 -27.98 10.86
C GLN A 116 7.82 -28.69 9.86
N PHE A 117 7.03 -27.92 9.11
CA PHE A 117 6.19 -28.49 8.06
C PHE A 117 7.03 -28.97 6.87
N ILE A 118 8.00 -28.17 6.42
CA ILE A 118 8.92 -28.53 5.34
C ILE A 118 9.69 -29.81 5.70
N GLU A 119 10.20 -29.93 6.93
CA GLU A 119 10.88 -31.14 7.40
C GLU A 119 9.96 -32.37 7.35
N LYS A 120 8.68 -32.22 7.74
CA LYS A 120 7.69 -33.30 7.58
C LYS A 120 7.44 -33.65 6.11
N VAL A 121 7.36 -32.66 5.22
CA VAL A 121 7.18 -32.88 3.78
C VAL A 121 8.37 -33.64 3.20
N LYS A 122 9.62 -33.26 3.55
CA LYS A 122 10.85 -33.96 3.12
C LYS A 122 10.81 -35.45 3.49
N ASN A 123 10.38 -35.74 4.73
CA ASN A 123 10.37 -37.10 5.27
C ASN A 123 9.14 -37.93 4.82
N HIS A 124 8.14 -37.31 4.20
CA HIS A 124 6.89 -37.99 3.83
C HIS A 124 6.95 -38.51 2.37
N ARG A 125 7.01 -39.83 2.19
CA ARG A 125 7.19 -40.52 0.88
C ARG A 125 6.33 -39.99 -0.29
N ARG A 126 5.07 -39.62 0.00
CA ARG A 126 4.14 -39.03 -0.98
C ARG A 126 4.32 -37.51 -1.15
N LEU A 127 4.31 -36.74 -0.06
CA LEU A 127 4.34 -35.27 -0.11
C LEU A 127 5.67 -34.72 -0.60
N SER A 128 6.79 -35.42 -0.37
CA SER A 128 8.12 -35.02 -0.85
C SER A 128 8.24 -34.94 -2.36
N LYS A 129 7.24 -35.44 -3.10
CA LYS A 129 7.17 -35.40 -4.56
C LYS A 129 6.21 -34.35 -5.10
N HIS A 130 5.48 -33.63 -4.27
CA HIS A 130 4.45 -32.69 -4.73
C HIS A 130 4.82 -31.24 -4.41
N SER A 131 4.35 -30.33 -5.25
CA SER A 131 4.31 -28.90 -4.96
C SER A 131 3.17 -28.57 -3.99
N PHE A 132 3.37 -27.56 -3.15
CA PHE A 132 2.32 -27.07 -2.23
C PHE A 132 2.36 -25.55 -2.08
N ALA A 133 1.22 -24.97 -1.70
CA ALA A 133 1.09 -23.56 -1.37
C ALA A 133 0.82 -23.38 0.13
N ALA A 134 1.57 -22.48 0.76
CA ALA A 134 1.36 -22.05 2.14
C ALA A 134 0.69 -20.67 2.16
N PHE A 135 -0.38 -20.56 2.96
CA PHE A 135 -1.16 -19.33 3.13
C PHE A 135 -0.91 -18.76 4.52
N TYR A 136 -0.67 -17.46 4.57
CA TYR A 136 -0.36 -16.75 5.80
C TYR A 136 -1.46 -15.76 6.18
N ASN A 137 -1.63 -15.53 7.49
CA ASN A 137 -2.62 -14.58 8.02
C ASN A 137 -2.35 -13.14 7.57
N ASP A 138 -1.09 -12.80 7.29
CA ASP A 138 -0.69 -11.50 6.76
C ASP A 138 -0.92 -11.36 5.24
N GLY A 139 -1.61 -12.35 4.65
CA GLY A 139 -1.93 -12.46 3.24
C GLY A 139 -0.80 -12.96 2.35
N ASN A 140 0.38 -13.27 2.87
CA ASN A 140 1.43 -13.84 2.03
C ASN A 140 1.00 -15.22 1.48
N ILE A 141 1.45 -15.52 0.27
CA ILE A 141 1.36 -16.86 -0.32
C ILE A 141 2.78 -17.26 -0.69
N ARG A 142 3.21 -18.42 -0.19
CA ARG A 142 4.45 -19.06 -0.59
C ARG A 142 4.16 -20.34 -1.35
N ILE A 143 4.87 -20.57 -2.45
CA ILE A 143 4.75 -21.80 -3.23
C ILE A 143 6.07 -22.53 -3.18
N PHE A 144 5.97 -23.82 -2.84
CA PHE A 144 7.07 -24.74 -2.75
C PHE A 144 6.92 -25.80 -3.84
N ASN A 145 8.03 -26.15 -4.47
CA ASN A 145 8.13 -27.39 -5.23
C ASN A 145 8.95 -28.35 -4.40
N LYS A 146 8.26 -29.37 -3.86
CA LYS A 146 8.81 -30.25 -2.85
C LYS A 146 9.21 -29.41 -1.63
N ASP A 147 10.48 -29.33 -1.30
CA ASP A 147 11.00 -28.54 -0.18
C ASP A 147 11.66 -27.21 -0.57
N GLU A 148 11.71 -26.89 -1.87
CA GLU A 148 12.33 -25.67 -2.36
C GLU A 148 11.29 -24.55 -2.52
N LEU A 149 11.56 -23.40 -1.91
CA LEU A 149 10.75 -22.20 -2.08
C LEU A 149 10.89 -21.67 -3.51
N MET A 150 9.84 -21.81 -4.31
CA MET A 150 9.82 -21.31 -5.69
C MET A 150 9.33 -19.87 -5.79
N PHE A 151 8.38 -19.49 -4.95
CA PHE A 151 7.70 -18.22 -5.06
C PHE A 151 7.26 -17.71 -3.69
N ASP A 152 7.48 -16.42 -3.45
CA ASP A 152 6.96 -15.68 -2.30
C ASP A 152 6.26 -14.43 -2.83
N LEU A 153 4.96 -14.31 -2.57
CA LEU A 153 4.13 -13.24 -3.11
C LEU A 153 4.58 -11.87 -2.61
N LYS A 154 4.79 -11.69 -1.30
CA LYS A 154 5.21 -10.39 -0.74
C LYS A 154 6.56 -9.97 -1.30
N ILE A 155 7.53 -10.88 -1.34
CA ILE A 155 8.85 -10.58 -1.93
C ILE A 155 8.72 -10.19 -3.40
N SER A 156 7.86 -10.87 -4.16
CA SER A 156 7.60 -10.54 -5.57
C SER A 156 6.94 -9.18 -5.76
N LEU A 157 5.97 -8.83 -4.90
CA LEU A 157 5.30 -7.52 -4.91
C LEU A 157 6.24 -6.38 -4.46
N ASP A 158 7.16 -6.66 -3.54
CA ASP A 158 8.12 -5.70 -2.99
C ASP A 158 9.33 -5.46 -3.90
N LYS A 159 9.76 -6.45 -4.68
CA LYS A 159 10.92 -6.29 -5.59
C LYS A 159 10.65 -5.35 -6.76
N LYS A 160 9.38 -5.09 -7.09
CA LYS A 160 9.01 -4.33 -8.28
C LYS A 160 8.26 -3.06 -7.97
N LEU A 161 8.14 -2.24 -9.01
CA LEU A 161 7.28 -1.07 -9.03
C LEU A 161 5.82 -1.56 -8.98
N ASN A 162 5.10 -1.16 -7.94
CA ASN A 162 3.69 -1.47 -7.75
C ASN A 162 2.88 -0.18 -7.55
N GLU A 163 1.56 -0.27 -7.69
CA GLU A 163 0.65 0.88 -7.58
C GLU A 163 0.81 1.63 -6.25
N ARG A 164 1.04 0.94 -5.13
CA ARG A 164 1.22 1.56 -3.81
C ARG A 164 2.46 2.46 -3.75
N LYS A 165 3.61 1.95 -4.19
CA LYS A 165 4.87 2.73 -4.26
C LYS A 165 4.74 3.90 -5.22
N GLU A 166 3.99 3.71 -6.30
CA GLU A 166 3.74 4.75 -7.29
C GLU A 166 2.88 5.89 -6.72
N ILE A 167 1.81 5.55 -6.00
CA ILE A 167 1.00 6.53 -5.28
C ILE A 167 1.88 7.37 -4.34
N GLU A 168 2.73 6.74 -3.53
CA GLU A 168 3.60 7.44 -2.59
C GLU A 168 4.62 8.35 -3.29
N LEU A 169 5.35 7.82 -4.28
CA LEU A 169 6.38 8.55 -5.02
C LEU A 169 5.80 9.80 -5.68
N LEU A 170 4.64 9.65 -6.31
CA LEU A 170 3.95 10.74 -6.98
C LEU A 170 3.36 11.75 -6.01
N SER A 171 2.75 11.29 -4.92
CA SER A 171 2.20 12.18 -3.88
C SER A 171 3.32 13.07 -3.34
N ASN A 172 4.47 12.48 -3.03
CA ASN A 172 5.64 13.21 -2.58
C ASN A 172 6.21 14.17 -3.63
N PHE A 173 6.13 13.81 -4.92
CA PHE A 173 6.53 14.68 -6.02
C PHE A 173 5.67 15.96 -6.07
N PHE A 174 4.34 15.82 -6.05
CA PHE A 174 3.42 16.97 -6.11
C PHE A 174 3.29 17.71 -4.78
N LEU A 175 3.47 17.04 -3.63
CA LEU A 175 3.36 17.63 -2.29
C LEU A 175 4.28 18.84 -2.12
N LYS A 176 5.45 18.86 -2.77
CA LYS A 176 6.36 20.02 -2.75
C LYS A 176 5.67 21.34 -3.17
N ASN A 177 4.66 21.27 -4.04
CA ASN A 177 3.93 22.43 -4.55
C ASN A 177 2.84 22.93 -3.58
N TYR A 178 2.37 22.07 -2.66
CA TYR A 178 1.21 22.32 -1.81
C TYR A 178 1.49 22.23 -0.31
N LYS A 179 2.71 21.83 0.09
CA LYS A 179 3.10 21.58 1.49
C LYS A 179 2.74 22.73 2.43
N THR A 180 2.95 23.98 2.01
CA THR A 180 2.64 25.17 2.82
C THR A 180 1.13 25.43 2.93
N ALA A 181 0.35 25.10 1.90
CA ALA A 181 -1.10 25.23 1.92
C ALA A 181 -1.73 24.23 2.89
N TYR A 182 -1.28 22.97 2.91
CA TYR A 182 -1.89 21.90 3.71
C TYR A 182 -1.63 21.98 5.21
N ILE A 183 -0.72 22.83 5.67
CA ILE A 183 -0.58 23.18 7.08
C ILE A 183 -1.79 23.99 7.58
N LYS A 184 -2.43 24.73 6.67
CA LYS A 184 -3.57 25.62 6.91
C LYS A 184 -4.90 24.88 6.79
N SER A 185 -6.00 25.62 6.89
CA SER A 185 -7.36 25.14 6.61
C SER A 185 -7.85 25.68 5.27
N GLY A 186 -8.50 24.85 4.45
CA GLY A 186 -8.96 25.26 3.13
C GLY A 186 -9.62 24.16 2.31
N ILE A 187 -9.88 24.47 1.04
CA ILE A 187 -10.37 23.52 0.04
C ILE A 187 -9.55 23.60 -1.24
N ILE A 188 -9.47 22.52 -1.99
CA ILE A 188 -8.87 22.47 -3.32
C ILE A 188 -9.66 21.52 -4.20
N LEU A 189 -10.01 21.96 -5.40
CA LEU A 189 -10.74 21.16 -6.37
C LEU A 189 -9.76 20.58 -7.39
N SER A 190 -9.66 19.26 -7.51
CA SER A 190 -8.89 18.60 -8.58
C SER A 190 -9.82 17.73 -9.40
N ALA A 191 -9.93 18.02 -10.69
CA ALA A 191 -10.96 17.44 -11.56
C ALA A 191 -12.29 17.35 -10.79
N LYS A 192 -12.94 16.20 -10.70
CA LYS A 192 -14.24 16.12 -10.01
C LYS A 192 -14.17 15.67 -8.54
N SER A 193 -13.08 16.01 -7.88
CA SER A 193 -12.85 15.72 -6.47
C SER A 193 -12.53 16.99 -5.70
N LEU A 194 -13.37 17.32 -4.72
CA LEU A 194 -13.17 18.44 -3.81
C LEU A 194 -12.49 17.94 -2.54
N PHE A 195 -11.24 18.37 -2.33
CA PHE A 195 -10.49 18.07 -1.12
C PHE A 195 -10.66 19.19 -0.11
N ILE A 196 -10.96 18.81 1.13
CA ILE A 196 -10.98 19.69 2.29
C ILE A 196 -9.77 19.34 3.14
N PHE A 197 -9.03 20.35 3.58
CA PHE A 197 -7.84 20.13 4.39
C PHE A 197 -7.80 21.07 5.59
N SER A 198 -7.19 20.58 6.67
CA SER A 198 -6.89 21.37 7.87
C SER A 198 -5.77 20.70 8.65
N LYS A 199 -4.67 21.43 8.90
CA LYS A 199 -3.54 20.93 9.72
C LYS A 199 -3.07 19.55 9.27
N ASN A 200 -2.82 19.38 7.96
CA ASN A 200 -2.33 18.15 7.35
C ASN A 200 -3.30 16.94 7.43
N ARG A 201 -4.57 17.20 7.75
CA ARG A 201 -5.68 16.23 7.68
C ARG A 201 -6.51 16.50 6.45
N PHE A 202 -7.05 15.45 5.85
CA PHE A 202 -7.72 15.55 4.56
C PHE A 202 -9.07 14.82 4.55
N ALA A 203 -10.01 15.43 3.86
CA ALA A 203 -11.29 14.86 3.48
C ALA A 203 -11.46 15.02 1.97
N VAL A 204 -12.15 14.09 1.33
CA VAL A 204 -12.50 14.19 -0.08
C VAL A 204 -13.99 14.01 -0.27
N LEU A 205 -14.58 14.87 -1.10
CA LEU A 205 -15.93 14.73 -1.63
C LEU A 205 -15.78 14.54 -3.14
N SER A 206 -16.14 13.37 -3.65
CA SER A 206 -15.93 13.06 -5.07
C SER A 206 -17.20 12.49 -5.72
N ASP A 207 -17.42 12.89 -6.98
CA ASP A 207 -18.36 12.22 -7.88
C ASP A 207 -17.65 11.34 -8.92
N SER A 208 -16.33 11.16 -8.78
CA SER A 208 -15.46 10.45 -9.71
C SER A 208 -14.85 9.21 -9.07
N LYS A 209 -14.70 8.17 -9.90
CA LYS A 209 -13.89 7.00 -9.55
C LYS A 209 -12.40 7.32 -9.45
N ASP A 210 -11.97 8.43 -10.04
CA ASP A 210 -10.55 8.80 -10.14
C ASP A 210 -10.06 9.65 -8.96
N TRP A 211 -10.78 9.72 -7.83
CA TRP A 211 -10.40 10.61 -6.72
C TRP A 211 -8.99 10.33 -6.17
N VAL A 212 -8.52 9.08 -6.25
CA VAL A 212 -7.14 8.73 -5.87
C VAL A 212 -6.15 9.49 -6.76
N LEU A 213 -6.37 9.49 -8.08
CA LEU A 213 -5.54 10.24 -9.03
C LEU A 213 -5.66 11.75 -8.82
N ASP A 214 -6.88 12.22 -8.53
CA ASP A 214 -7.13 13.63 -8.24
C ASP A 214 -6.39 14.09 -6.98
N ALA A 215 -6.34 13.26 -5.93
CA ALA A 215 -5.63 13.60 -4.70
C ALA A 215 -4.12 13.75 -4.98
N ILE A 216 -3.56 12.82 -5.75
CA ILE A 216 -2.12 12.83 -6.01
C ILE A 216 -1.75 14.02 -6.92
N ARG A 217 -2.63 14.42 -7.85
CA ARG A 217 -2.44 15.63 -8.69
C ARG A 217 -2.19 16.87 -7.85
N VAL A 218 -2.91 16.98 -6.73
CA VAL A 218 -2.74 18.08 -5.77
C VAL A 218 -1.77 17.72 -4.64
N GLY A 219 -0.95 16.68 -4.78
CA GLY A 219 0.07 16.33 -3.79
C GLY A 219 -0.47 15.88 -2.43
N ILE A 220 -1.72 15.41 -2.40
CA ILE A 220 -2.30 14.72 -1.24
C ILE A 220 -1.97 13.24 -1.40
N ASP A 221 -1.29 12.66 -0.42
CA ASP A 221 -1.18 11.20 -0.30
C ASP A 221 -2.58 10.63 0.02
N PRO A 222 -3.18 9.85 -0.88
CA PRO A 222 -4.51 9.27 -0.67
C PRO A 222 -4.62 8.47 0.63
N SER A 223 -3.51 7.86 1.10
CA SER A 223 -3.48 7.10 2.36
C SER A 223 -3.56 7.98 3.61
N ARG A 224 -3.44 9.31 3.46
CA ARG A 224 -3.62 10.30 4.53
C ARG A 224 -5.02 10.91 4.57
N ILE A 225 -5.93 10.47 3.69
CA ILE A 225 -7.32 10.93 3.72
C ILE A 225 -8.06 10.23 4.86
N ASP A 226 -8.62 11.03 5.76
CA ASP A 226 -9.35 10.55 6.94
C ASP A 226 -10.81 10.23 6.61
N PHE A 227 -11.34 10.90 5.59
CA PHE A 227 -12.76 10.90 5.27
C PHE A 227 -13.01 10.94 3.76
N ILE A 228 -13.91 10.09 3.30
CA ILE A 228 -14.33 10.02 1.89
C ILE A 228 -15.85 10.08 1.83
N TYR A 229 -16.38 11.04 1.08
CA TYR A 229 -17.76 11.06 0.62
C TYR A 229 -17.80 10.64 -0.84
N LEU A 230 -18.60 9.61 -1.14
CA LEU A 230 -18.80 9.10 -2.50
C LEU A 230 -20.27 9.15 -2.88
N ARG A 231 -20.52 9.53 -4.13
CA ARG A 231 -21.85 9.45 -4.71
C ARG A 231 -22.23 8.00 -5.06
N GLU A 232 -23.53 7.77 -5.22
CA GLU A 232 -24.08 6.54 -5.82
C GLU A 232 -23.47 6.24 -7.19
N GLY A 233 -23.14 4.96 -7.41
CA GLY A 233 -22.58 4.45 -8.66
C GLY A 233 -21.11 4.83 -8.90
N VAL A 234 -20.40 5.32 -7.89
CA VAL A 234 -18.94 5.44 -7.96
C VAL A 234 -18.34 4.12 -7.49
N GLU A 235 -17.81 3.36 -8.44
CA GLU A 235 -17.15 2.09 -8.18
C GLU A 235 -15.64 2.30 -7.92
N PRO A 236 -15.08 1.63 -6.90
CA PRO A 236 -13.64 1.63 -6.66
C PRO A 236 -12.88 0.97 -7.81
N ASP A 237 -11.63 1.39 -7.99
CA ASP A 237 -10.67 0.71 -8.84
C ASP A 237 -9.56 0.03 -8.00
N SER A 238 -8.52 -0.50 -8.66
CA SER A 238 -7.39 -1.09 -7.95
C SER A 238 -6.68 -0.10 -7.03
N LEU A 239 -6.54 1.16 -7.43
CA LEU A 239 -5.83 2.18 -6.66
C LEU A 239 -6.51 2.43 -5.33
N TRP A 240 -7.85 2.48 -5.30
CA TRP A 240 -8.61 2.61 -4.06
C TRP A 240 -8.26 1.50 -3.08
N LEU A 241 -8.28 0.25 -3.55
CA LEU A 241 -7.97 -0.89 -2.72
C LEU A 241 -6.54 -0.82 -2.18
N LYS A 242 -5.56 -0.37 -2.97
CA LYS A 242 -4.18 -0.18 -2.48
C LYS A 242 -4.10 0.87 -1.38
N VAL A 243 -4.87 1.95 -1.49
CA VAL A 243 -4.98 2.98 -0.45
C VAL A 243 -5.57 2.40 0.82
N PHE A 244 -6.63 1.60 0.69
CA PHE A 244 -7.32 0.96 1.82
C PHE A 244 -6.45 -0.09 2.52
N LEU A 245 -5.77 -0.95 1.75
CA LEU A 245 -4.81 -1.93 2.28
C LEU A 245 -3.65 -1.24 3.01
N ASN A 246 -3.14 -0.12 2.49
CA ASN A 246 -2.09 0.64 3.16
C ASN A 246 -2.53 1.17 4.53
N LYS A 247 -3.80 1.55 4.67
CA LYS A 247 -4.36 1.95 5.97
C LYS A 247 -4.64 0.77 6.88
N LEU A 248 -5.11 -0.35 6.35
CA LEU A 248 -5.28 -1.59 7.11
C LEU A 248 -3.95 -2.02 7.76
N ASP A 249 -2.85 -1.98 7.00
CA ASP A 249 -1.50 -2.29 7.50
C ASP A 249 -1.09 -1.38 8.68
N LYS A 250 -1.58 -0.14 8.70
CA LYS A 250 -1.32 0.86 9.75
C LYS A 250 -2.36 0.82 10.88
N ASN A 251 -3.35 -0.07 10.80
CA ASN A 251 -4.51 -0.12 11.70
C ASN A 251 -5.28 1.22 11.76
N GLU A 252 -5.33 1.93 10.63
CA GLU A 252 -6.08 3.18 10.47
C GLU A 252 -7.43 2.92 9.81
N LYS A 253 -8.48 3.60 10.28
CA LYS A 253 -9.82 3.53 9.68
C LYS A 253 -10.12 4.77 8.84
N ILE A 254 -10.80 4.57 7.71
CA ILE A 254 -11.41 5.64 6.92
C ILE A 254 -12.89 5.72 7.26
N ARG A 255 -13.38 6.95 7.48
CA ARG A 255 -14.82 7.20 7.52
C ARG A 255 -15.32 7.35 6.09
N LEU A 256 -16.26 6.50 5.71
CA LEU A 256 -16.77 6.43 4.35
C LEU A 256 -18.25 6.79 4.38
N VAL A 257 -18.61 7.96 3.87
CA VAL A 257 -20.02 8.29 3.65
C VAL A 257 -20.42 7.77 2.28
N LEU A 258 -21.33 6.81 2.29
CA LEU A 258 -21.91 6.21 1.10
C LEU A 258 -23.35 6.65 0.99
N LYS A 259 -23.73 7.13 -0.20
CA LYS A 259 -25.13 7.38 -0.49
C LYS A 259 -25.88 6.08 -0.85
N GLU A 260 -25.19 5.14 -1.51
CA GLU A 260 -25.73 3.82 -1.81
C GLU A 260 -25.62 2.89 -0.59
N LYS A 261 -26.72 2.21 -0.22
CA LYS A 261 -26.69 1.19 0.84
C LYS A 261 -26.04 -0.08 0.31
N ASN A 262 -25.00 -0.54 1.00
CA ASN A 262 -24.27 -1.79 0.73
C ASN A 262 -23.84 -1.97 -0.74
N PRO A 263 -23.00 -1.08 -1.28
CA PRO A 263 -22.53 -1.24 -2.65
C PRO A 263 -21.73 -2.55 -2.78
N LEU A 264 -21.86 -3.22 -3.93
CA LEU A 264 -21.29 -4.54 -4.22
C LEU A 264 -19.84 -4.70 -3.78
N TRP A 265 -19.03 -3.68 -4.06
CA TRP A 265 -17.60 -3.69 -3.81
C TRP A 265 -17.22 -3.69 -2.32
N LEU A 266 -18.13 -3.28 -1.43
CA LEU A 266 -17.87 -3.22 0.01
C LEU A 266 -17.60 -4.61 0.59
N ASP A 267 -18.19 -5.66 0.00
CA ASP A 267 -17.95 -7.06 0.36
C ASP A 267 -16.47 -7.46 0.27
N LEU A 268 -15.72 -6.87 -0.67
CA LEU A 268 -14.30 -7.18 -0.88
C LEU A 268 -13.38 -6.49 0.11
N VAL A 269 -13.84 -5.42 0.77
CA VAL A 269 -13.01 -4.67 1.70
C VAL A 269 -13.35 -5.08 3.13
N SER A 270 -12.34 -5.09 4.02
CA SER A 270 -12.59 -5.42 5.42
C SER A 270 -13.38 -4.29 6.10
N ASP A 271 -14.41 -4.65 6.87
CA ASP A 271 -15.13 -3.74 7.78
C ASP A 271 -14.17 -3.11 8.82
N GLU A 272 -12.97 -3.65 8.96
CA GLU A 272 -11.91 -3.09 9.78
C GLU A 272 -11.38 -1.76 9.22
N VAL A 273 -11.46 -1.54 7.91
CA VAL A 273 -10.93 -0.33 7.24
C VAL A 273 -11.96 0.79 7.18
N PHE A 274 -13.25 0.47 7.16
CA PHE A 274 -14.30 1.46 6.95
C PHE A 274 -15.27 1.60 8.11
N ILE A 275 -15.77 2.82 8.24
CA ILE A 275 -16.97 3.11 9.02
C ILE A 275 -17.98 3.68 8.01
N PRO A 276 -18.89 2.86 7.46
CA PRO A 276 -19.91 3.35 6.53
C PRO A 276 -20.89 4.25 7.27
N LEU A 277 -21.19 5.40 6.69
CA LEU A 277 -22.12 6.39 7.24
C LEU A 277 -23.16 6.75 6.16
N TYR A 278 -24.44 6.73 6.52
CA TYR A 278 -25.56 6.96 5.60
C TYR A 278 -26.30 8.26 5.96
N PRO A 279 -26.17 9.34 5.18
CA PRO A 279 -26.69 10.67 5.53
C PRO A 279 -28.21 10.80 5.36
N GLU A 280 -28.88 9.77 4.84
CA GLU A 280 -30.34 9.73 4.70
C GLU A 280 -31.04 9.40 6.02
N SER A 281 -30.39 8.69 6.93
CA SER A 281 -31.00 8.29 8.20
C SER A 281 -30.74 9.29 9.32
N GLU A 282 -29.58 9.95 9.33
CA GLU A 282 -29.14 10.81 10.43
C GLU A 282 -28.28 11.97 9.90
N SER A 283 -28.28 13.09 10.61
CA SER A 283 -27.31 14.16 10.37
C SER A 283 -25.93 13.73 10.83
N ILE A 284 -24.94 13.80 9.95
CA ILE A 284 -23.57 13.36 10.25
C ILE A 284 -22.66 14.59 10.32
N GLU A 285 -21.97 14.77 11.45
CA GLU A 285 -20.91 15.79 11.62
C GLU A 285 -19.54 15.13 11.66
N ILE A 286 -18.59 15.61 10.84
CA ILE A 286 -17.25 15.06 10.71
C ILE A 286 -16.22 16.19 10.86
N PRO A 287 -15.41 16.18 11.92
CA PRO A 287 -14.34 17.16 12.10
C PRO A 287 -13.09 16.76 11.32
N ILE A 288 -12.54 17.71 10.56
CA ILE A 288 -11.26 17.64 9.85
C ILE A 288 -10.43 18.82 10.33
N GLY A 289 -9.62 18.59 11.37
CA GLY A 289 -8.90 19.67 12.06
C GLY A 289 -9.86 20.72 12.60
N GLU A 290 -9.77 21.95 12.09
CA GLU A 290 -10.65 23.07 12.43
C GLU A 290 -11.91 23.14 11.54
N VAL A 291 -11.92 22.42 10.42
CA VAL A 291 -13.04 22.40 9.49
C VAL A 291 -14.05 21.34 9.96
N LYS A 292 -15.34 21.69 9.95
CA LYS A 292 -16.43 20.75 10.24
C LYS A 292 -17.24 20.49 8.98
N LEU A 293 -17.42 19.22 8.64
CA LEU A 293 -18.29 18.78 7.56
C LEU A 293 -19.62 18.33 8.15
N PHE A 294 -20.73 18.78 7.59
CA PHE A 294 -22.07 18.38 8.01
C PHE A 294 -22.87 17.87 6.83
N PHE A 295 -23.41 16.66 6.97
CA PHE A 295 -24.20 15.98 5.96
C PHE A 295 -25.63 15.77 6.47
N GLN A 296 -26.62 16.13 5.66
CA GLN A 296 -28.02 15.86 5.94
C GLN A 296 -28.76 15.67 4.62
N ASN A 297 -29.25 14.46 4.35
CA ASN A 297 -29.79 14.08 3.04
C ASN A 297 -28.74 14.36 1.94
N ASN A 298 -29.09 15.17 0.94
CA ASN A 298 -28.18 15.61 -0.11
C ASN A 298 -27.41 16.90 0.24
N ARG A 299 -27.67 17.53 1.39
CA ARG A 299 -27.03 18.80 1.75
C ARG A 299 -25.69 18.55 2.39
N ILE A 300 -24.67 19.22 1.88
CA ILE A 300 -23.31 19.21 2.39
C ILE A 300 -22.99 20.63 2.83
N ASN A 301 -22.60 20.79 4.09
CA ASN A 301 -22.10 22.06 4.61
C ASN A 301 -20.65 21.89 5.09
N ILE A 302 -19.79 22.84 4.74
CA ILE A 302 -18.42 22.95 5.21
C ILE A 302 -18.35 24.20 6.08
N PHE A 303 -17.96 24.04 7.35
CA PHE A 303 -17.84 25.14 8.30
C PHE A 303 -16.39 25.35 8.72
N ASN A 304 -15.93 26.60 8.72
CA ASN A 304 -14.65 26.99 9.32
C ASN A 304 -14.67 28.46 9.76
N GLN A 305 -14.39 28.75 11.04
CA GLN A 305 -14.20 30.12 11.56
C GLN A 305 -15.24 31.16 11.07
N GLY A 306 -16.54 30.81 11.09
CA GLY A 306 -17.63 31.71 10.65
C GLY A 306 -17.92 31.70 9.14
N ILE A 307 -17.14 30.97 8.35
CA ILE A 307 -17.44 30.63 6.95
C ILE A 307 -18.29 29.36 6.92
N LYS A 308 -19.32 29.36 6.09
CA LYS A 308 -20.17 28.22 5.75
C LYS A 308 -20.29 28.10 4.24
N ILE A 309 -19.80 27.01 3.67
CA ILE A 309 -20.01 26.67 2.26
C ILE A 309 -21.09 25.59 2.20
N SER A 310 -22.11 25.79 1.37
CA SER A 310 -23.29 24.91 1.27
C SER A 310 -23.55 24.53 -0.18
N PHE A 311 -23.69 23.24 -0.44
CA PHE A 311 -24.08 22.72 -1.76
C PHE A 311 -24.84 21.40 -1.62
N GLU A 312 -25.48 20.98 -2.71
CA GLU A 312 -26.15 19.70 -2.79
C GLU A 312 -25.23 18.68 -3.48
N GLY A 313 -25.00 17.53 -2.85
CA GLY A 313 -24.22 16.41 -3.39
C GLY A 313 -24.93 15.65 -4.52
N LYS A 314 -25.53 16.38 -5.47
CA LYS A 314 -26.17 15.85 -6.68
C LYS A 314 -25.11 15.44 -7.70
N LYS A 315 -25.48 14.67 -8.72
CA LYS A 315 -24.59 14.37 -9.86
C LYS A 315 -24.05 15.68 -10.45
N ASN A 316 -22.75 15.73 -10.76
CA ASN A 316 -22.09 16.87 -11.39
C ASN A 316 -22.02 18.15 -10.53
N PHE A 317 -22.11 18.03 -9.20
CA PHE A 317 -22.05 19.19 -8.29
C PHE A 317 -20.70 19.94 -8.32
N LEU A 318 -19.68 19.36 -8.97
CA LEU A 318 -18.35 19.94 -9.16
C LEU A 318 -18.04 20.29 -10.64
N ASP A 319 -19.06 20.27 -11.51
CA ASP A 319 -18.94 20.73 -12.89
C ASP A 319 -18.91 22.27 -12.95
N ASP A 320 -18.23 22.83 -13.96
CA ASP A 320 -17.95 24.26 -14.10
C ASP A 320 -19.20 25.18 -14.05
N ALA A 321 -20.39 24.64 -14.36
CA ALA A 321 -21.64 25.39 -14.43
C ALA A 321 -22.43 25.44 -13.10
N GLN A 322 -22.04 24.68 -12.08
CA GLN A 322 -22.80 24.60 -10.83
C GLN A 322 -22.28 25.62 -9.80
N PRO A 323 -23.10 26.61 -9.41
CA PRO A 323 -22.72 27.55 -8.36
C PRO A 323 -22.77 26.87 -7.00
N ILE A 324 -21.72 27.08 -6.20
CA ILE A 324 -21.65 26.66 -4.81
C ILE A 324 -22.02 27.86 -3.93
N SER A 325 -23.05 27.72 -3.10
CA SER A 325 -23.46 28.83 -2.21
C SER A 325 -22.54 28.92 -1.00
N GLY A 326 -22.18 30.13 -0.61
CA GLY A 326 -21.37 30.40 0.56
C GLY A 326 -21.99 31.48 1.44
N GLU A 327 -21.71 31.41 2.73
CA GLU A 327 -22.10 32.40 3.72
C GLU A 327 -20.89 32.65 4.63
N PHE A 328 -20.64 33.89 5.03
CA PHE A 328 -19.64 34.21 6.05
C PHE A 328 -20.18 35.27 7.02
N ILE A 329 -19.67 35.26 8.24
CA ILE A 329 -20.02 36.25 9.27
C ILE A 329 -18.92 37.32 9.31
N HIS A 330 -19.29 38.58 9.12
CA HIS A 330 -18.42 39.74 9.29
C HIS A 330 -19.17 40.81 10.08
N ASN A 331 -18.58 41.33 11.17
CA ASN A 331 -19.22 42.28 12.09
C ASN A 331 -20.62 41.85 12.56
N ASN A 332 -20.78 40.56 12.90
CA ASN A 332 -22.07 39.93 13.25
C ASN A 332 -23.15 39.97 12.15
N VAL A 333 -22.80 40.42 10.94
CA VAL A 333 -23.68 40.39 9.77
C VAL A 333 -23.35 39.18 8.91
N LYS A 334 -24.40 38.48 8.49
CA LYS A 334 -24.30 37.31 7.63
C LYS A 334 -24.31 37.74 6.17
N ASN A 335 -23.19 37.54 5.48
CA ASN A 335 -23.01 37.87 4.08
C ASN A 335 -23.08 36.61 3.23
N LYS A 336 -23.75 36.67 2.09
CA LYS A 336 -23.86 35.54 1.14
C LYS A 336 -22.94 35.78 -0.05
N PHE A 337 -22.36 34.71 -0.57
CA PHE A 337 -21.58 34.71 -1.79
C PHE A 337 -21.88 33.46 -2.63
N GLN A 338 -21.47 33.49 -3.90
CA GLN A 338 -21.46 32.32 -4.76
C GLN A 338 -20.03 32.02 -5.20
N LEU A 339 -19.71 30.73 -5.25
CA LEU A 339 -18.48 30.17 -5.78
C LEU A 339 -18.79 29.54 -7.14
N SER A 340 -18.20 30.10 -8.18
CA SER A 340 -18.19 29.58 -9.53
C SER A 340 -16.92 28.76 -9.76
N ILE A 341 -16.98 27.71 -10.57
CA ILE A 341 -15.82 26.84 -10.84
C ILE A 341 -15.20 27.25 -12.18
N ASN A 342 -13.91 27.62 -12.16
CA ASN A 342 -13.08 28.07 -13.30
C ASN A 342 -13.52 29.32 -14.08
N LYS A 343 -14.82 29.64 -14.14
CA LYS A 343 -15.37 30.77 -14.90
C LYS A 343 -16.09 31.74 -13.96
N SER A 344 -15.74 33.02 -14.02
CA SER A 344 -16.51 34.06 -13.34
C SER A 344 -17.74 34.44 -14.18
N ASN A 345 -18.91 34.47 -13.55
CA ASN A 345 -20.14 35.02 -14.13
C ASN A 345 -20.41 36.46 -13.64
N GLY A 346 -19.38 37.20 -13.21
CA GLY A 346 -19.50 38.54 -12.65
C GLY A 346 -19.15 38.58 -11.17
N SER A 347 -20.14 38.54 -10.28
CA SER A 347 -19.95 38.72 -8.84
C SER A 347 -19.38 37.55 -8.06
N ASP A 348 -19.26 36.42 -8.71
CA ASP A 348 -18.96 35.17 -8.04
C ASP A 348 -17.47 35.10 -7.71
N MET A 349 -17.17 34.57 -6.53
CA MET A 349 -15.83 34.06 -6.25
C MET A 349 -15.53 32.92 -7.21
N VAL A 350 -14.29 32.78 -7.66
CA VAL A 350 -13.90 31.68 -8.56
C VAL A 350 -13.03 30.67 -7.82
N LEU A 351 -13.50 29.43 -7.74
CA LEU A 351 -12.70 28.27 -7.34
C LEU A 351 -12.02 27.72 -8.59
N TYR A 352 -10.70 27.98 -8.72
CA TYR A 352 -9.90 27.41 -9.80
C TYR A 352 -9.47 26.00 -9.47
N ARG A 353 -9.52 25.11 -10.45
CA ARG A 353 -8.98 23.75 -10.32
C ARG A 353 -7.50 23.80 -9.95
N ASP A 354 -7.11 22.87 -9.07
CA ASP A 354 -5.75 22.59 -8.63
C ASP A 354 -5.06 23.79 -7.94
N VAL A 355 -5.84 24.79 -7.52
CA VAL A 355 -5.38 25.94 -6.72
C VAL A 355 -6.12 25.94 -5.38
N PRO A 356 -5.39 25.91 -4.23
CA PRO A 356 -6.02 25.87 -2.94
C PRO A 356 -6.66 27.20 -2.57
N LEU A 357 -7.88 27.14 -2.04
CA LEU A 357 -8.60 28.23 -1.40
C LEU A 357 -8.45 28.11 0.12
N ILE A 358 -7.71 29.03 0.73
CA ILE A 358 -7.37 29.01 2.16
C ILE A 358 -8.38 29.82 2.98
N PHE A 359 -8.80 29.29 4.14
CA PHE A 359 -9.84 29.85 5.01
C PHE A 359 -9.31 30.67 6.21
N GLU A 360 -8.03 31.02 6.26
CA GLU A 360 -7.45 31.70 7.43
C GLU A 360 -7.84 33.18 7.53
N LYS A 361 -8.14 33.62 8.77
CA LYS A 361 -8.07 35.03 9.17
C LYS A 361 -6.59 35.46 9.14
N TYR A 362 -6.27 36.68 8.71
CA TYR A 362 -4.89 37.14 8.51
C TYR A 362 -3.94 36.70 9.64
N LEU A 363 -2.83 36.06 9.25
CA LEU A 363 -1.57 36.10 9.99
C LEU A 363 -1.06 37.53 9.88
N ASP A 364 -0.75 38.19 11.00
CA ASP A 364 -0.26 39.57 11.03
C ASP A 364 0.60 39.95 9.82
N ASP A 365 0.17 41.02 9.14
CA ASP A 365 0.85 41.64 8.02
C ASP A 365 2.32 41.90 8.38
N ASN A 366 3.26 41.19 7.75
CA ASN A 366 4.49 41.77 7.19
C ASN A 366 5.43 40.77 6.48
N ASP A 367 5.40 39.47 6.77
CA ASP A 367 6.56 38.63 6.36
C ASP A 367 6.46 37.89 5.02
N PHE A 368 5.28 37.76 4.40
CA PHE A 368 5.16 36.90 3.19
C PHE A 368 4.93 37.62 1.86
N ILE A 369 4.44 38.87 1.87
CA ILE A 369 4.03 39.57 0.63
C ILE A 369 5.24 40.16 -0.13
N LEU A 370 6.38 40.39 0.51
CA LEU A 370 7.47 41.18 -0.10
C LEU A 370 8.57 40.42 -0.85
N LYS A 371 8.57 39.09 -0.94
CA LYS A 371 9.76 38.37 -1.44
C LYS A 371 9.78 37.76 -2.83
N ASN A 372 8.70 37.71 -3.63
CA ASN A 372 8.91 37.39 -5.07
C ASN A 372 7.99 38.17 -6.02
N LYS A 373 8.62 38.87 -6.96
CA LYS A 373 8.01 39.54 -8.10
C LYS A 373 7.10 38.55 -8.86
N ILE A 374 5.80 38.81 -8.81
CA ILE A 374 4.82 38.19 -9.72
C ILE A 374 4.88 39.01 -11.02
N ASP A 375 4.99 38.33 -12.16
CA ASP A 375 4.94 38.93 -13.49
C ASP A 375 3.63 39.73 -13.67
N GLU A 376 3.78 40.95 -14.19
CA GLU A 376 2.77 42.01 -14.27
C GLU A 376 1.51 41.58 -15.05
N SER A 377 1.67 40.63 -15.97
CA SER A 377 0.60 39.99 -16.74
C SER A 377 -0.36 39.13 -15.87
N ASN A 378 0.19 38.36 -14.93
CA ASN A 378 -0.62 37.59 -13.96
C ASN A 378 -1.10 38.48 -12.81
N TYR A 379 -0.33 39.50 -12.45
CA TYR A 379 -0.75 40.53 -11.50
C TYR A 379 -2.01 41.26 -12.00
N ASN A 380 -2.13 41.58 -13.29
CA ASN A 380 -3.31 42.25 -13.84
C ASN A 380 -4.56 41.36 -13.92
N LYS A 381 -4.42 40.03 -14.09
CA LYS A 381 -5.53 39.08 -13.94
C LYS A 381 -5.97 38.91 -12.48
N LEU A 382 -5.03 38.97 -11.52
CA LEU A 382 -5.34 39.01 -10.08
C LEU A 382 -5.92 40.38 -9.64
N LYS A 383 -5.56 41.47 -10.32
CA LYS A 383 -6.06 42.83 -10.07
C LYS A 383 -7.52 43.01 -10.49
N GLN A 384 -8.01 42.23 -11.46
CA GLN A 384 -9.45 42.17 -11.76
C GLN A 384 -10.27 41.55 -10.63
N ASN A 385 -9.69 40.65 -9.82
CA ASN A 385 -10.31 40.14 -8.59
C ASN A 385 -10.20 41.13 -7.41
N LYS A 386 -9.21 42.04 -7.42
CA LYS A 386 -9.00 43.04 -6.37
C LYS A 386 -10.19 44.02 -6.26
N TYR A 387 -10.72 44.49 -7.39
CA TYR A 387 -11.83 45.46 -7.37
C TYR A 387 -13.18 44.83 -6.95
N TYR A 388 -13.38 43.53 -7.17
CA TYR A 388 -14.60 42.84 -6.75
C TYR A 388 -14.56 42.45 -5.26
N ILE A 389 -13.40 42.05 -4.77
CA ILE A 389 -13.16 41.73 -3.35
C ILE A 389 -13.19 43.01 -2.50
N GLU A 390 -12.60 44.12 -2.97
CA GLU A 390 -12.60 45.42 -2.27
C GLU A 390 -13.99 46.09 -2.24
N ARG A 391 -14.91 45.74 -3.16
CA ARG A 391 -16.24 46.37 -3.27
C ARG A 391 -17.40 45.54 -2.73
N TYR A 392 -17.28 44.21 -2.65
CA TYR A 392 -18.39 43.31 -2.24
C TYR A 392 -18.10 42.41 -1.04
N LEU A 393 -16.84 42.29 -0.60
CA LEU A 393 -16.46 41.67 0.68
C LEU A 393 -15.93 42.73 1.64
N GLY A 394 -16.41 43.96 1.45
CA GLY A 394 -15.74 45.21 1.78
C GLY A 394 -15.06 45.21 3.13
N ILE A 395 -13.80 45.68 3.15
CA ILE A 395 -13.17 46.14 4.37
C ILE A 395 -12.51 47.49 4.14
N ASP A 396 -13.18 48.46 4.77
CA ASP A 396 -12.68 49.73 5.27
C ASP A 396 -11.45 49.51 6.17
N LYS A 397 -10.45 50.40 6.06
CA LYS A 397 -9.12 50.29 6.69
C LYS A 397 -9.11 50.42 8.22
N THR A 398 -10.25 50.29 8.89
CA THR A 398 -10.41 50.52 10.33
C THR A 398 -10.94 49.32 11.13
N SER A 399 -11.24 48.17 10.51
CA SER A 399 -11.68 46.97 11.26
C SER A 399 -11.26 45.63 10.63
N ASP A 400 -10.95 44.65 11.50
CA ASP A 400 -10.58 43.24 11.29
C ASP A 400 -11.06 42.56 9.98
N SER A 401 -10.10 41.99 9.21
CA SER A 401 -10.34 41.36 7.90
C SER A 401 -10.01 39.87 7.74
N LEU A 402 -10.73 39.23 6.80
CA LEU A 402 -10.59 37.83 6.35
C LEU A 402 -10.17 37.82 4.87
N ASN A 403 -9.02 37.20 4.55
CA ASN A 403 -8.46 37.18 3.20
C ASN A 403 -8.40 35.76 2.60
N LEU A 404 -9.13 35.53 1.51
CA LEU A 404 -9.02 34.33 0.67
C LEU A 404 -7.80 34.45 -0.25
N TYR A 405 -6.68 33.86 0.14
CA TYR A 405 -5.46 33.82 -0.67
C TYR A 405 -5.58 32.79 -1.80
N ASN A 406 -5.45 33.24 -3.05
CA ASN A 406 -5.22 32.39 -4.20
C ASN A 406 -3.69 32.25 -4.37
N VAL A 407 -3.10 31.13 -3.93
CA VAL A 407 -1.64 30.92 -3.95
C VAL A 407 -1.19 30.56 -5.38
N SER A 408 -1.13 31.56 -6.27
CA SER A 408 -0.98 31.33 -7.72
C SER A 408 0.45 31.25 -8.26
N ARG A 409 1.49 30.99 -7.44
CA ARG A 409 2.86 30.88 -7.99
C ARG A 409 3.14 29.55 -8.72
N ASN A 410 2.32 28.51 -8.52
CA ASN A 410 2.55 27.17 -9.10
C ASN A 410 1.58 26.79 -10.25
N GLN A 411 0.84 27.75 -10.82
CA GLN A 411 -0.17 27.52 -11.88
C GLN A 411 0.35 26.80 -13.16
N LYS A 412 1.67 26.70 -13.36
CA LYS A 412 2.23 26.10 -14.58
C LYS A 412 2.20 24.57 -14.60
N LEU A 413 2.06 23.91 -13.44
CA LEU A 413 1.94 22.44 -13.33
C LEU A 413 0.50 21.96 -13.09
N SER A 414 -0.38 22.83 -12.60
CA SER A 414 -1.78 22.50 -12.32
C SER A 414 -2.62 22.27 -13.57
N ASN A 415 -2.19 22.77 -14.74
CA ASN A 415 -2.95 22.67 -15.98
C ASN A 415 -2.49 21.51 -16.87
N ILE A 416 -1.91 20.43 -16.32
CA ILE A 416 -1.61 19.24 -17.12
C ILE A 416 -2.94 18.63 -17.57
N PRO A 417 -3.26 18.62 -18.88
CA PRO A 417 -4.47 17.98 -19.39
C PRO A 417 -4.53 16.49 -19.00
N ASP A 418 -5.74 15.99 -18.73
CA ASP A 418 -5.97 14.62 -18.26
C ASP A 418 -5.41 13.55 -19.22
N ASP A 419 -5.44 13.83 -20.53
CA ASP A 419 -4.94 12.93 -21.58
C ASP A 419 -3.40 12.77 -21.56
N ILE A 420 -2.67 13.75 -21.02
CA ILE A 420 -1.21 13.73 -20.89
C ILE A 420 -0.75 13.62 -19.43
N ASN A 421 -1.68 13.36 -18.51
CA ASN A 421 -1.38 13.19 -17.11
C ASN A 421 -0.42 12.00 -16.92
N PRO A 422 0.78 12.19 -16.33
CA PRO A 422 1.79 11.17 -16.25
C PRO A 422 1.32 9.90 -15.54
N PHE A 423 0.36 10.01 -14.61
CA PHE A 423 -0.23 8.87 -13.90
C PHE A 423 -0.97 7.91 -14.81
N THR A 424 -1.58 8.43 -15.87
CA THR A 424 -2.33 7.58 -16.80
C THR A 424 -1.38 6.64 -17.54
N PHE A 425 -0.09 6.94 -17.68
CA PHE A 425 0.89 6.06 -18.35
C PHE A 425 1.16 4.77 -17.57
N PHE A 426 0.84 4.75 -16.27
CA PHE A 426 1.08 3.64 -15.35
C PHE A 426 -0.09 2.66 -15.28
N GLN A 427 -1.26 3.03 -15.81
CA GLN A 427 -2.42 2.16 -15.81
C GLN A 427 -2.07 0.86 -16.57
N LYS A 428 -2.35 -0.28 -15.91
CA LYS A 428 -2.08 -1.63 -16.41
C LYS A 428 -2.67 -1.84 -17.81
N ASP A 429 -3.83 -1.23 -18.04
CA ASP A 429 -4.66 -1.44 -19.22
C ASP A 429 -4.23 -0.60 -20.45
N ILE A 430 -3.21 0.26 -20.33
CA ILE A 430 -2.73 1.08 -21.45
C ILE A 430 -1.65 0.35 -22.24
N SER A 431 -1.80 0.26 -23.57
CA SER A 431 -0.78 -0.33 -24.45
C SER A 431 0.55 0.43 -24.41
N GLN A 432 1.64 -0.21 -24.82
CA GLN A 432 2.95 0.43 -24.85
C GLN A 432 2.98 1.63 -25.81
N GLU A 433 2.28 1.52 -26.94
CA GLU A 433 2.19 2.55 -27.97
C GLU A 433 1.47 3.79 -27.42
N LYS A 434 0.33 3.59 -26.76
CA LYS A 434 -0.42 4.67 -26.13
C LYS A 434 0.34 5.28 -24.95
N THR A 435 1.11 4.46 -24.22
CA THR A 435 2.03 4.95 -23.17
C THR A 435 3.12 5.87 -23.77
N LYS A 436 3.72 5.47 -24.91
CA LYS A 436 4.72 6.26 -25.64
C LYS A 436 4.14 7.58 -26.14
N GLU A 437 2.97 7.53 -26.76
CA GLU A 437 2.26 8.71 -27.29
C GLU A 437 2.01 9.72 -26.17
N LYS A 438 1.36 9.29 -25.09
CA LYS A 438 1.03 10.21 -24.00
C LYS A 438 2.26 10.79 -23.31
N PHE A 439 3.34 10.00 -23.15
CA PHE A 439 4.60 10.51 -22.61
C PHE A 439 5.25 11.55 -23.51
N ASN A 440 5.23 11.35 -24.84
CA ASN A 440 5.72 12.36 -25.79
C ASN A 440 4.91 13.65 -25.69
N ASN A 441 3.58 13.55 -25.56
CA ASN A 441 2.71 14.71 -25.38
C ASN A 441 3.03 15.44 -24.05
N PHE A 442 3.27 14.70 -22.96
CA PHE A 442 3.71 15.27 -21.69
C PHE A 442 5.07 15.96 -21.77
N LYS A 443 6.04 15.34 -22.44
CA LYS A 443 7.37 15.94 -22.67
C LYS A 443 7.26 17.24 -23.48
N HIS A 444 6.39 17.26 -24.49
CA HIS A 444 6.15 18.46 -25.29
C HIS A 444 5.45 19.56 -24.47
N PHE A 445 4.45 19.20 -23.68
CA PHE A 445 3.75 20.13 -22.78
C PHE A 445 4.69 20.75 -21.74
N THR A 446 5.52 19.93 -21.09
CA THR A 446 6.48 20.41 -20.09
C THR A 446 7.56 21.29 -20.71
N ALA A 447 8.07 20.95 -21.90
CA ALA A 447 9.03 21.76 -22.64
C ALA A 447 8.47 23.15 -22.99
N LYS A 448 7.17 23.25 -23.28
CA LYS A 448 6.50 24.53 -23.61
C LYS A 448 6.24 25.42 -22.40
N ASN A 449 6.07 24.84 -21.20
CA ASN A 449 5.46 25.54 -20.06
C ASN A 449 6.39 25.85 -18.87
N GLN A 450 7.69 25.48 -18.85
CA GLN A 450 8.55 25.67 -17.66
C GLN A 450 9.89 26.37 -17.94
N SER A 451 10.32 27.28 -17.03
CA SER A 451 11.41 28.24 -17.33
C SER A 451 12.69 28.18 -16.49
N VAL A 452 12.86 27.40 -15.41
CA VAL A 452 14.14 27.47 -14.63
C VAL A 452 14.62 26.15 -13.99
N ASN A 453 13.75 25.20 -13.62
CA ASN A 453 14.15 23.95 -12.93
C ASN A 453 14.07 22.70 -13.83
N LYS A 454 14.50 22.88 -15.09
CA LYS A 454 14.19 22.05 -16.27
C LYS A 454 14.73 20.61 -16.19
N ASP A 455 15.96 20.44 -15.71
CA ASP A 455 16.69 19.20 -16.01
C ASP A 455 16.42 18.10 -14.99
N GLN A 456 16.28 18.44 -13.70
CA GLN A 456 16.12 17.43 -12.66
C GLN A 456 14.73 16.77 -12.67
N ALA A 457 13.66 17.57 -12.77
CA ALA A 457 12.29 17.02 -12.78
C ALA A 457 12.01 16.24 -14.08
N LEU A 458 12.47 16.74 -15.23
CA LEU A 458 12.32 16.06 -16.50
C LEU A 458 13.17 14.78 -16.56
N SER A 459 14.39 14.78 -16.02
CA SER A 459 15.21 13.56 -15.89
C SER A 459 14.51 12.50 -15.05
N ALA A 460 13.99 12.86 -13.87
CA ALA A 460 13.29 11.92 -13.00
C ALA A 460 12.05 11.29 -13.69
N ILE A 461 11.28 12.09 -14.44
CA ILE A 461 10.12 11.60 -15.17
C ILE A 461 10.55 10.75 -16.39
N ASN A 462 11.63 11.12 -17.10
CA ASN A 462 12.19 10.34 -18.19
C ASN A 462 12.69 8.97 -17.72
N ASP A 463 13.45 8.92 -16.63
CA ASP A 463 14.01 7.69 -16.09
C ASP A 463 12.92 6.77 -15.56
N ARG A 464 11.88 7.35 -14.96
CA ARG A 464 10.69 6.61 -14.57
C ARG A 464 9.92 6.08 -15.77
N TYR A 465 9.71 6.87 -16.82
CA TYR A 465 9.08 6.39 -18.05
C TYR A 465 9.84 5.23 -18.69
N LYS A 466 11.18 5.33 -18.78
CA LYS A 466 12.03 4.21 -19.24
C LYS A 466 11.78 2.96 -18.40
N THR A 467 11.68 3.12 -17.08
CA THR A 467 11.38 2.01 -16.15
C THR A 467 10.03 1.36 -16.48
N ILE A 468 8.97 2.14 -16.71
CA ILE A 468 7.64 1.60 -17.09
C ILE A 468 7.71 0.84 -18.41
N ILE A 469 8.33 1.42 -19.44
CA ILE A 469 8.42 0.79 -20.77
C ILE A 469 9.21 -0.52 -20.68
N ASN A 470 10.30 -0.55 -19.92
CA ASN A 470 11.06 -1.76 -19.66
C ASN A 470 10.23 -2.81 -18.95
N LEU A 471 9.42 -2.42 -17.95
CA LEU A 471 8.51 -3.33 -17.25
C LEU A 471 7.40 -3.86 -18.17
N LYS A 472 6.73 -3.00 -18.94
CA LYS A 472 5.71 -3.43 -19.91
C LYS A 472 6.31 -4.37 -20.96
N THR A 473 7.55 -4.13 -21.38
CA THR A 473 8.27 -5.02 -22.32
C THR A 473 8.59 -6.35 -21.68
N PHE A 474 9.07 -6.33 -20.44
CA PHE A 474 9.28 -7.53 -19.65
C PHE A 474 7.99 -8.36 -19.54
N TYR A 475 6.85 -7.75 -19.16
CA TYR A 475 5.57 -8.47 -19.02
C TYR A 475 5.08 -9.04 -20.36
N LYS A 476 5.20 -8.29 -21.45
CA LYS A 476 4.89 -8.80 -22.79
C LYS A 476 5.72 -10.05 -23.10
N ASN A 477 7.03 -10.01 -22.86
CA ASN A 477 7.91 -11.14 -23.09
C ASN A 477 7.56 -12.34 -22.18
N GLU A 478 7.13 -12.11 -20.95
CA GLU A 478 6.67 -13.18 -20.05
C GLU A 478 5.37 -13.84 -20.52
N ARG A 479 4.46 -13.07 -21.13
CA ARG A 479 3.24 -13.63 -21.74
C ARG A 479 3.55 -14.49 -22.96
N GLU A 480 4.42 -14.01 -23.85
CA GLU A 480 4.84 -14.79 -25.02
C GLU A 480 5.58 -16.07 -24.60
N ARG A 481 6.44 -16.00 -23.58
CA ARG A 481 7.08 -17.19 -22.99
C ARG A 481 6.07 -18.16 -22.38
N LEU A 482 5.01 -17.67 -21.74
CA LEU A 482 3.96 -18.55 -21.23
C LEU A 482 3.21 -19.22 -22.38
N LYS A 483 2.88 -18.50 -23.45
CA LYS A 483 2.24 -19.08 -24.65
C LYS A 483 3.11 -20.18 -25.27
N GLU A 484 4.38 -19.91 -25.50
CA GLU A 484 5.36 -20.90 -26.00
C GLU A 484 5.46 -22.11 -25.05
N PHE A 485 5.52 -21.86 -23.74
CA PHE A 485 5.57 -22.93 -22.75
C PHE A 485 4.31 -23.83 -22.78
N ILE A 486 3.13 -23.23 -22.93
CA ILE A 486 1.86 -23.97 -23.07
C ILE A 486 1.87 -24.80 -24.36
N GLU A 487 2.31 -24.23 -25.48
CA GLU A 487 2.38 -24.92 -26.77
C GLU A 487 3.33 -26.14 -26.72
N ILE A 488 4.47 -26.00 -26.03
CA ILE A 488 5.39 -27.12 -25.80
C ILE A 488 4.69 -28.21 -24.98
N LEU A 489 4.02 -27.87 -23.87
CA LEU A 489 3.30 -28.84 -23.06
C LEU A 489 2.20 -29.56 -23.85
N ASP A 490 1.41 -28.83 -24.63
CA ASP A 490 0.35 -29.41 -25.46
C ASP A 490 0.93 -30.34 -26.56
N THR A 491 2.14 -30.07 -27.03
CA THR A 491 2.83 -30.92 -28.02
C THR A 491 3.37 -32.18 -27.37
N GLU A 492 4.10 -32.05 -26.25
CA GLU A 492 4.61 -33.18 -25.47
C GLU A 492 3.47 -34.12 -25.02
N GLU A 493 2.31 -33.56 -24.64
CA GLU A 493 1.15 -34.35 -24.26
C GLU A 493 0.52 -35.11 -25.43
N ARG A 494 0.39 -34.48 -26.61
CA ARG A 494 -0.11 -35.16 -27.82
C ARG A 494 0.81 -36.31 -28.22
N GLU A 495 2.12 -36.10 -28.15
CA GLU A 495 3.08 -37.16 -28.42
C GLU A 495 2.98 -38.33 -27.42
N LEU A 496 2.72 -38.03 -26.14
CA LEU A 496 2.54 -39.05 -25.11
C LEU A 496 1.25 -39.85 -25.33
N GLU A 497 0.14 -39.18 -25.64
CA GLU A 497 -1.14 -39.82 -25.98
C GLU A 497 -1.03 -40.70 -27.23
N GLU A 498 -0.31 -40.24 -28.26
CA GLU A 498 -0.03 -41.06 -29.45
C GLU A 498 0.84 -42.29 -29.12
N LYS A 499 1.86 -42.14 -28.28
CA LYS A 499 2.70 -43.25 -27.82
C LYS A 499 1.89 -44.28 -27.04
N GLU A 500 1.03 -43.84 -26.12
CA GLU A 500 0.13 -44.71 -25.35
C GLU A 500 -0.86 -45.44 -26.26
N LYS A 501 -1.46 -44.73 -27.24
CA LYS A 501 -2.36 -45.34 -28.22
C LYS A 501 -1.64 -46.39 -29.07
N ARG A 502 -0.43 -46.10 -29.57
CA ARG A 502 0.39 -47.06 -30.32
C ARG A 502 0.76 -48.28 -29.46
N ALA A 503 1.08 -48.08 -28.18
CA ALA A 503 1.38 -49.18 -27.26
C ALA A 503 0.16 -50.09 -27.04
N LEU A 504 -1.03 -49.50 -26.83
CA LEU A 504 -2.28 -50.26 -26.72
C LEU A 504 -2.59 -51.03 -28.01
N ASP A 505 -2.48 -50.39 -29.17
CA ASP A 505 -2.72 -51.04 -30.47
C ASP A 505 -1.76 -52.23 -30.70
N ASN A 506 -0.51 -52.13 -30.26
CA ASN A 506 0.45 -53.24 -30.32
C ASN A 506 0.06 -54.39 -29.39
N ILE A 507 -0.36 -54.11 -28.15
CA ILE A 507 -0.86 -55.13 -27.20
C ILE A 507 -2.08 -55.85 -27.78
N PHE A 508 -3.02 -55.13 -28.42
CA PHE A 508 -4.18 -55.75 -29.07
C PHE A 508 -3.81 -56.59 -30.28
N LYS A 509 -2.82 -56.17 -31.08
CA LYS A 509 -2.32 -56.96 -32.22
C LYS A 509 -1.63 -58.24 -31.75
N GLU A 510 -0.76 -58.18 -30.74
CA GLU A 510 -0.06 -59.36 -30.21
C GLU A 510 -1.03 -60.39 -29.59
N ASN A 511 -2.06 -59.92 -28.87
CA ASN A 511 -3.07 -60.80 -28.28
C ASN A 511 -4.00 -61.45 -29.32
N ASN A 512 -4.26 -60.80 -30.46
CA ASN A 512 -5.01 -61.40 -31.57
C ASN A 512 -4.17 -62.40 -32.38
N VAL A 513 -2.85 -62.24 -32.45
CA VAL A 513 -1.94 -63.22 -33.07
C VAL A 513 -1.78 -64.48 -32.23
N LYS A 514 -1.86 -64.39 -30.90
CA LYS A 514 -1.85 -65.57 -30.00
C LYS A 514 -3.17 -66.36 -29.99
N LYS A 515 -4.30 -65.80 -30.42
CA LYS A 515 -5.58 -66.53 -30.51
C LYS A 515 -5.76 -67.33 -31.80
N THR A 516 -4.85 -67.24 -32.77
CA THR A 516 -4.89 -67.99 -34.02
C THR A 516 -3.86 -69.14 -34.11
N THR A 517 -3.15 -69.46 -33.03
CA THR A 517 -2.13 -70.52 -33.04
C THR A 517 -2.25 -71.62 -31.98
N ASP A 518 -3.35 -71.72 -31.22
CA ASP A 518 -3.60 -72.90 -30.38
C ASP A 518 -5.05 -73.37 -30.46
N LYS A 519 -5.31 -74.22 -31.46
CA LYS A 519 -6.22 -75.35 -31.31
C LYS A 519 -5.34 -76.56 -31.03
N ILE A 520 -5.11 -76.90 -29.76
CA ILE A 520 -4.82 -78.27 -29.25
C ILE A 520 -5.04 -78.28 -27.73
N ASP A 521 -6.02 -79.08 -27.32
CA ASP A 521 -6.26 -79.82 -26.08
C ASP A 521 -5.77 -79.33 -24.69
N ASN A 522 -6.78 -79.15 -23.82
CA ASN A 522 -6.88 -79.60 -22.42
C ASN A 522 -5.63 -79.55 -21.52
N LYS A 523 -5.62 -78.61 -20.54
CA LYS A 523 -5.77 -78.93 -19.11
C LYS A 523 -5.83 -77.68 -18.24
N GLU A 524 -6.64 -77.78 -17.20
CA GLU A 524 -6.77 -76.84 -16.08
C GLU A 524 -5.41 -76.40 -15.52
N LEU A 525 -5.21 -75.09 -15.45
CA LEU A 525 -4.38 -74.41 -14.45
C LEU A 525 -4.78 -72.94 -14.45
N ILE A 526 -5.56 -72.56 -13.43
CA ILE A 526 -5.92 -71.18 -13.10
C ILE A 526 -4.68 -70.55 -12.46
N PRO A 527 -4.07 -69.50 -13.04
CA PRO A 527 -3.14 -68.65 -12.32
C PRO A 527 -3.95 -67.60 -11.57
N ASP A 528 -3.78 -67.61 -10.25
CA ASP A 528 -4.35 -66.69 -9.28
C ASP A 528 -3.69 -65.30 -9.39
N ASP A 529 -4.09 -64.52 -10.40
CA ASP A 529 -3.79 -63.09 -10.48
C ASP A 529 -4.89 -62.30 -9.76
N ASN A 530 -4.68 -62.10 -8.46
CA ASN A 530 -5.46 -61.23 -7.60
C ASN A 530 -5.30 -59.74 -8.01
N PHE A 531 -5.86 -59.37 -9.17
CA PHE A 531 -6.22 -57.99 -9.46
C PHE A 531 -7.60 -57.74 -8.84
N ASN A 532 -7.58 -57.33 -7.56
CA ASN A 532 -8.78 -57.20 -6.77
C ASN A 532 -9.59 -55.95 -7.17
N ALA A 533 -10.45 -56.09 -8.19
CA ALA A 533 -11.42 -55.06 -8.60
C ALA A 533 -12.36 -54.64 -7.45
N GLU A 534 -12.45 -55.46 -6.40
CA GLU A 534 -13.19 -55.18 -5.17
C GLU A 534 -12.52 -54.06 -4.33
N GLU A 535 -11.21 -53.81 -4.47
CA GLU A 535 -10.51 -52.72 -3.78
C GLU A 535 -10.83 -51.34 -4.41
N ILE A 536 -11.02 -51.29 -5.74
CA ILE A 536 -11.44 -50.06 -6.45
C ILE A 536 -12.95 -49.82 -6.28
N LEU A 537 -13.77 -50.87 -6.30
CA LEU A 537 -15.22 -50.77 -6.07
C LEU A 537 -15.56 -50.50 -4.59
N SER A 538 -14.73 -50.94 -3.63
CA SER A 538 -14.88 -50.58 -2.21
C SER A 538 -14.54 -49.11 -1.95
N TYR A 539 -13.62 -48.53 -2.71
CA TYR A 539 -13.31 -47.10 -2.65
C TYR A 539 -14.48 -46.23 -3.15
N GLU A 540 -15.19 -46.65 -4.21
CA GLU A 540 -16.39 -45.96 -4.69
C GLU A 540 -17.64 -46.20 -3.82
N LYS A 541 -17.84 -47.42 -3.28
CA LYS A 541 -18.91 -47.71 -2.31
C LYS A 541 -18.73 -46.96 -0.98
N SER A 542 -17.50 -46.73 -0.53
CA SER A 542 -17.22 -45.90 0.65
C SER A 542 -17.59 -44.41 0.44
N ARG A 543 -17.61 -43.95 -0.81
CA ARG A 543 -17.97 -42.58 -1.20
C ARG A 543 -19.49 -42.40 -1.32
N GLN A 544 -20.23 -43.44 -1.74
CA GLN A 544 -21.69 -43.42 -1.77
C GLN A 544 -22.32 -43.59 -0.38
N ASN A 545 -21.71 -44.37 0.54
CA ASN A 545 -22.23 -44.52 1.91
C ASN A 545 -21.94 -43.31 2.83
N LYS A 546 -21.00 -42.43 2.50
CA LYS A 546 -20.78 -41.18 3.28
C LYS A 546 -21.81 -40.08 2.99
N ASN A 547 -22.54 -40.16 1.86
CA ASN A 547 -23.61 -39.22 1.54
C ASN A 547 -24.94 -39.56 2.24
N THR A 548 -25.15 -40.80 2.69
CA THR A 548 -26.34 -41.20 3.46
C THR A 548 -26.19 -40.93 4.97
N GLU A 549 -24.97 -40.86 5.48
CA GLU A 549 -24.70 -40.47 6.89
C GLU A 549 -24.92 -38.95 7.13
N TYR A 550 -24.79 -38.13 6.07
CA TYR A 550 -25.11 -36.70 6.11
C TYR A 550 -26.61 -36.40 6.25
N VAL A 551 -27.49 -37.33 5.88
CA VAL A 551 -28.94 -37.16 6.01
C VAL A 551 -29.45 -37.56 7.40
N LYS A 552 -28.78 -38.48 8.10
CA LYS A 552 -29.15 -38.85 9.49
C LYS A 552 -28.71 -37.84 10.55
N LYS A 553 -27.73 -36.96 10.27
CA LYS A 553 -27.29 -35.89 11.18
C LYS A 553 -28.27 -34.70 11.26
N ARG A 554 -29.40 -34.75 10.54
CA ARG A 554 -30.48 -33.73 10.61
C ARG A 554 -31.43 -33.94 11.79
N SER A 555 -31.43 -35.11 12.44
CA SER A 555 -32.25 -35.39 13.64
C SER A 555 -31.68 -34.78 14.93
N TYR A 556 -30.37 -34.56 15.02
CA TYR A 556 -29.73 -33.93 16.20
C TYR A 556 -29.92 -32.41 16.28
N ASN A 557 -30.20 -31.73 15.15
CA ASN A 557 -30.39 -30.28 15.12
C ASN A 557 -31.71 -29.81 15.74
N PHE A 558 -32.69 -30.68 15.94
CA PHE A 558 -33.97 -30.30 16.55
C PHE A 558 -33.86 -30.09 18.07
N LYS A 559 -32.93 -30.77 18.76
CA LYS A 559 -32.67 -30.53 20.20
C LYS A 559 -31.86 -29.26 20.42
N PHE A 560 -30.90 -28.96 19.54
CA PHE A 560 -30.13 -27.72 19.60
C PHE A 560 -31.00 -26.49 19.35
N LEU A 561 -31.92 -26.55 18.37
CA LEU A 561 -32.85 -25.45 18.10
C LEU A 561 -33.76 -25.14 19.29
N LYS A 562 -34.20 -26.15 20.06
CA LYS A 562 -34.99 -25.96 21.28
C LYS A 562 -34.21 -25.26 22.39
N ILE A 563 -32.91 -25.58 22.55
CA ILE A 563 -32.04 -24.92 23.53
C ILE A 563 -31.80 -23.46 23.13
N VAL A 564 -31.53 -23.19 21.85
CA VAL A 564 -31.34 -21.81 21.34
C VAL A 564 -32.62 -20.98 21.53
N PHE A 565 -33.79 -21.57 21.27
CA PHE A 565 -35.08 -20.88 21.47
C PHE A 565 -35.36 -20.60 22.96
N LEU A 566 -34.99 -21.53 23.86
CA LEU A 566 -35.11 -21.34 25.30
C LEU A 566 -34.20 -20.20 25.80
N VAL A 567 -32.95 -20.13 25.31
CA VAL A 567 -32.00 -19.06 25.66
C VAL A 567 -32.50 -17.70 25.16
N LEU A 568 -33.02 -17.63 23.94
CA LEU A 568 -33.64 -16.41 23.40
C LEU A 568 -34.86 -15.97 24.22
N LEU A 569 -35.69 -16.90 24.67
CA LEU A 569 -36.85 -16.60 25.53
C LEU A 569 -36.42 -16.04 26.89
N ILE A 570 -35.35 -16.60 27.49
CA ILE A 570 -34.78 -16.10 28.75
C ILE A 570 -34.21 -14.69 28.57
N LEU A 571 -33.50 -14.44 27.47
CA LEU A 571 -32.97 -13.10 27.17
C LEU A 571 -34.08 -12.07 26.94
N LEU A 572 -35.18 -12.45 26.29
CA LEU A 572 -36.36 -11.59 26.14
C LEU A 572 -37.05 -11.31 27.48
N LEU A 573 -37.16 -12.30 28.35
CA LEU A 573 -37.68 -12.11 29.71
C LEU A 573 -36.77 -11.18 30.54
N LEU A 574 -35.46 -11.34 30.45
CA LEU A 574 -34.49 -10.47 31.12
C LEU A 574 -34.54 -9.03 30.57
N SER A 575 -34.76 -8.84 29.27
CA SER A 575 -34.91 -7.50 28.69
C SER A 575 -36.25 -6.85 29.07
N ALA A 576 -37.33 -7.63 29.18
CA ALA A 576 -38.61 -7.14 29.68
C ALA A 576 -38.53 -6.74 31.16
N ILE A 577 -37.81 -7.52 31.98
CA ILE A 577 -37.56 -7.20 33.40
C ILE A 577 -36.69 -5.95 33.51
N SER A 578 -35.60 -5.83 32.73
CA SER A 578 -34.73 -4.65 32.77
C SER A 578 -35.46 -3.40 32.29
N TYR A 579 -36.31 -3.51 31.27
CA TYR A 579 -37.18 -2.43 30.81
C TYR A 579 -38.22 -2.03 31.88
N GLY A 580 -38.80 -3.00 32.59
CA GLY A 580 -39.69 -2.75 33.73
C GLY A 580 -38.98 -2.02 34.87
N ILE A 581 -37.78 -2.46 35.26
CA ILE A 581 -36.97 -1.81 36.29
C ILE A 581 -36.63 -0.36 35.89
N PHE A 582 -36.25 -0.14 34.62
CA PHE A 582 -35.97 1.21 34.10
C PHE A 582 -37.20 2.13 34.09
N ARG A 583 -38.40 1.57 33.85
CA ARG A 583 -39.65 2.35 33.79
C ARG A 583 -40.22 2.67 35.17
N PHE A 584 -39.94 1.84 36.19
CA PHE A 584 -40.52 1.99 37.53
C PHE A 584 -39.55 2.51 38.61
N ALA A 585 -38.25 2.67 38.32
CA ALA A 585 -37.29 3.22 39.27
C ALA A 585 -36.63 4.55 38.80
N PRO A 586 -37.40 5.66 38.65
CA PRO A 586 -36.84 6.96 38.25
C PRO A 586 -35.86 7.55 39.28
N LYS A 587 -35.77 6.99 40.49
CA LYS A 587 -34.86 7.45 41.57
C LYS A 587 -33.43 6.88 41.50
N ILE A 588 -33.18 5.80 40.75
CA ILE A 588 -31.83 5.20 40.66
C ILE A 588 -30.94 5.96 39.67
N TYR A 589 -31.54 6.50 38.60
CA TYR A 589 -30.81 7.27 37.58
C TYR A 589 -30.24 8.61 38.10
N THR A 590 -30.89 9.24 39.08
CA THR A 590 -30.37 10.46 39.72
C THR A 590 -29.25 10.18 40.71
N TYR A 591 -29.22 9.00 41.34
CA TYR A 591 -28.17 8.60 42.28
C TYR A 591 -26.82 8.31 41.59
N PHE A 592 -26.82 7.73 40.39
CA PHE A 592 -25.59 7.47 39.63
C PHE A 592 -25.02 8.70 38.91
N LYS A 593 -25.75 9.82 38.88
CA LYS A 593 -25.30 11.04 38.20
C LYS A 593 -24.53 12.00 39.12
N THR A 594 -24.43 11.70 40.42
CA THR A 594 -23.82 12.60 41.42
C THR A 594 -22.72 11.94 42.25
N LEU A 595 -21.88 11.07 41.66
CA LEU A 595 -20.54 10.79 42.22
C LEU A 595 -19.50 11.70 41.55
N PRO A 596 -18.70 12.48 42.30
CA PRO A 596 -17.91 13.57 41.72
C PRO A 596 -16.68 13.02 41.00
N GLN A 597 -16.53 13.37 39.72
CA GLN A 597 -15.38 13.09 38.84
C GLN A 597 -14.03 13.69 39.30
N LYS A 598 -13.91 14.18 40.53
CA LYS A 598 -12.71 14.86 41.03
C LYS A 598 -11.65 13.87 41.52
N GLU A 599 -12.04 12.75 42.14
CA GLU A 599 -11.11 11.75 42.67
C GLU A 599 -10.50 10.85 41.57
N ALA A 600 -11.21 10.64 40.46
CA ALA A 600 -10.69 9.87 39.32
C ALA A 600 -9.61 10.65 38.55
N VAL A 601 -9.71 11.98 38.47
CA VAL A 601 -8.75 12.83 37.73
C VAL A 601 -7.47 13.05 38.55
N ASP A 602 -7.57 13.21 39.87
CA ASP A 602 -6.40 13.37 40.72
C ASP A 602 -5.59 12.08 40.84
N SER A 603 -6.24 10.90 40.84
CA SER A 603 -5.55 9.59 40.85
C SER A 603 -4.81 9.24 39.55
N ILE A 604 -5.17 9.88 38.43
CA ILE A 604 -4.50 9.75 37.12
C ILE A 604 -3.31 10.70 37.05
N LYS A 605 -3.44 11.91 37.62
CA LYS A 605 -2.38 12.93 37.66
C LYS A 605 -1.20 12.50 38.54
N ASP A 606 -1.48 11.81 39.65
CA ASP A 606 -0.46 11.28 40.54
C ASP A 606 0.23 10.03 39.97
N ARG A 607 -0.48 9.20 39.20
CA ARG A 607 0.10 8.04 38.48
C ARG A 607 1.09 8.47 37.39
N TYR A 608 0.78 9.53 36.63
CA TYR A 608 1.68 10.10 35.63
C TYR A 608 2.92 10.78 36.22
N LYS A 609 2.83 11.32 37.45
CA LYS A 609 3.98 11.91 38.15
C LYS A 609 4.90 10.85 38.77
N SER A 610 4.37 9.69 39.19
CA SER A 610 5.17 8.58 39.70
C SER A 610 5.84 7.75 38.60
N GLU A 611 5.19 7.53 37.46
CA GLU A 611 5.78 6.78 36.34
C GLU A 611 6.91 7.55 35.65
N ASN A 612 6.81 8.88 35.51
CA ASN A 612 7.89 9.69 34.93
C ASN A 612 9.11 9.86 35.86
N ARG A 613 8.93 9.77 37.19
CA ARG A 613 10.09 9.75 38.13
C ARG A 613 10.84 8.42 38.10
N ASN A 614 10.15 7.30 37.85
CA ASN A 614 10.80 5.99 37.76
C ASN A 614 11.54 5.79 36.43
N ILE A 615 11.06 6.37 35.32
CA ILE A 615 11.74 6.35 34.01
C ILE A 615 13.05 7.17 34.02
N ILE A 616 13.10 8.28 34.78
CA ILE A 616 14.31 9.10 34.90
C ILE A 616 15.36 8.43 35.82
N ILE A 617 14.93 7.65 36.83
CA ILE A 617 15.83 6.94 37.74
C ILE A 617 16.35 5.62 37.14
N SER A 618 15.56 4.92 36.30
CA SER A 618 16.04 3.72 35.58
C SER A 618 17.04 4.06 34.47
N ASN A 619 16.88 5.18 33.78
CA ASN A 619 17.78 5.60 32.69
C ASN A 619 19.17 6.09 33.13
N ASN A 620 19.38 6.33 34.43
CA ASN A 620 20.70 6.71 34.98
C ASN A 620 21.44 5.54 35.67
N ARG A 621 20.77 4.41 35.95
CA ARG A 621 21.43 3.20 36.50
C ARG A 621 21.85 2.18 35.44
N ASP A 622 21.18 2.15 34.28
CA ASP A 622 21.49 1.19 33.21
C ASP A 622 22.57 1.66 32.21
N LYS A 623 23.06 2.91 32.32
CA LYS A 623 24.11 3.43 31.41
C LYS A 623 25.51 2.85 31.63
N ASN A 624 25.77 2.18 32.76
CA ASN A 624 27.07 1.56 33.02
C ASN A 624 27.12 0.06 32.68
N ASN A 625 26.03 -0.55 32.20
CA ASN A 625 25.99 -1.98 31.86
C ASN A 625 25.72 -2.29 30.38
N ILE A 626 25.55 -1.29 29.52
CA ILE A 626 25.38 -1.47 28.06
C ILE A 626 26.74 -1.42 27.36
N ILE A 627 27.62 -2.35 27.69
CA ILE A 627 28.79 -2.68 26.85
C ILE A 627 28.74 -4.12 26.37
N ASN A 628 27.95 -5.01 26.99
CA ASN A 628 27.86 -6.40 26.57
C ASN A 628 26.39 -6.82 26.44
N ASN A 629 25.83 -6.75 25.23
CA ASN A 629 25.10 -7.86 24.62
C ASN A 629 24.54 -7.49 23.23
N ASN A 630 24.99 -8.24 22.22
CA ASN A 630 24.44 -8.27 20.87
C ASN A 630 23.07 -8.95 20.88
N THR A 631 22.02 -8.25 20.43
CA THR A 631 21.01 -8.68 19.43
C THR A 631 19.77 -7.79 19.54
N ASN A 632 19.56 -6.91 18.56
CA ASN A 632 18.29 -6.65 17.87
C ASN A 632 18.43 -5.38 17.01
N ASN A 633 17.84 -5.43 15.81
CA ASN A 633 17.86 -4.41 14.76
C ASN A 633 17.12 -3.10 15.14
N SER A 634 17.49 -2.46 16.24
CA SER A 634 17.22 -1.03 16.41
C SER A 634 18.14 -0.27 15.47
N VAL A 635 17.58 0.57 14.60
CA VAL A 635 18.35 1.53 13.80
C VAL A 635 19.33 2.22 14.75
N LYS A 636 20.62 1.95 14.60
CA LYS A 636 21.66 2.52 15.46
C LYS A 636 21.78 4.00 15.10
N THR A 637 21.06 4.84 15.83
CA THR A 637 21.10 6.29 15.70
C THR A 637 22.16 6.88 16.61
N SER A 638 22.74 8.01 16.22
CA SER A 638 23.65 8.79 17.04
C SER A 638 22.94 9.42 18.26
N PHE A 639 23.71 9.88 19.24
CA PHE A 639 23.24 10.18 20.60
C PHE A 639 22.35 11.42 20.73
N TYR A 640 22.58 12.46 19.91
CA TYR A 640 22.01 13.80 20.12
C TYR A 640 21.07 14.21 18.98
N TYR A 641 21.52 14.10 17.75
CA TYR A 641 20.81 14.51 16.52
C TYR A 641 20.17 13.32 15.79
N ARG A 642 20.33 12.09 16.31
CA ARG A 642 19.79 10.84 15.75
C ARG A 642 20.21 10.60 14.29
N PHE A 643 21.42 11.00 13.93
CA PHE A 643 22.02 10.64 12.65
C PHE A 643 22.06 9.11 12.52
N PHE A 644 21.81 8.63 11.31
CA PHE A 644 21.85 7.21 11.00
C PHE A 644 22.66 6.99 9.74
N MET A 645 23.23 5.80 9.63
CA MET A 645 23.96 5.35 8.45
C MET A 645 22.97 4.96 7.35
N THR A 646 23.16 5.49 6.14
CA THR A 646 22.39 5.08 4.95
C THR A 646 23.07 3.90 4.23
N ILE A 647 22.31 3.17 3.41
CA ILE A 647 22.86 2.11 2.56
C ILE A 647 23.92 2.68 1.59
N ILE A 648 23.73 3.90 1.11
CA ILE A 648 24.66 4.57 0.18
C ILE A 648 25.99 4.88 0.88
N ASP A 649 25.97 5.33 2.14
CA ASP A 649 27.18 5.54 2.94
C ASP A 649 28.02 4.27 3.02
N ASN A 650 27.34 3.15 3.30
CA ASN A 650 27.99 1.85 3.43
C ASN A 650 28.58 1.35 2.10
N ILE A 651 27.84 1.47 1.00
CA ILE A 651 28.36 1.12 -0.34
C ILE A 651 29.60 1.95 -0.68
N ASN A 652 29.55 3.26 -0.44
CA ASN A 652 30.66 4.16 -0.76
C ASN A 652 31.90 3.84 0.08
N LEU A 653 31.74 3.63 1.39
CA LEU A 653 32.85 3.27 2.26
C LEU A 653 33.40 1.87 1.94
N THR A 654 32.52 0.90 1.72
CA THR A 654 32.91 -0.46 1.33
C THR A 654 33.75 -0.44 0.06
N ASN A 655 33.33 0.33 -0.95
CA ASN A 655 34.10 0.50 -2.17
C ASN A 655 35.45 1.19 -1.94
N ALA A 656 35.50 2.21 -1.08
CA ALA A 656 36.75 2.89 -0.74
C ALA A 656 37.75 1.93 -0.05
N ILE A 657 37.27 1.14 0.92
CA ILE A 657 38.09 0.15 1.63
C ILE A 657 38.51 -0.98 0.68
N ALA A 658 37.59 -1.50 -0.14
CA ALA A 658 37.90 -2.54 -1.11
C ALA A 658 39.04 -2.11 -2.04
N GLN A 659 38.91 -0.94 -2.67
CA GLN A 659 39.95 -0.41 -3.56
C GLN A 659 41.28 -0.18 -2.86
N LYS A 660 41.26 0.40 -1.64
CA LYS A 660 42.47 0.67 -0.85
C LYS A 660 43.23 -0.61 -0.49
N ASN A 661 42.54 -1.75 -0.45
CA ASN A 661 43.09 -3.06 -0.14
C ASN A 661 43.28 -3.96 -1.37
N GLY A 662 43.20 -3.40 -2.59
CA GLY A 662 43.44 -4.14 -3.84
C GLY A 662 42.29 -5.08 -4.26
N TYR A 663 41.09 -4.89 -3.71
CA TYR A 663 39.87 -5.54 -4.15
C TYR A 663 39.14 -4.67 -5.18
N GLU A 664 38.22 -5.29 -5.91
CA GLU A 664 37.32 -4.57 -6.81
C GLU A 664 36.22 -3.82 -6.05
N LYS A 665 35.60 -2.84 -6.71
CA LYS A 665 34.37 -2.22 -6.20
C LYS A 665 33.23 -3.24 -6.22
N MET A 666 32.39 -3.20 -5.19
CA MET A 666 31.06 -3.81 -5.23
C MET A 666 30.26 -3.15 -6.35
N THR A 667 30.01 -3.93 -7.41
CA THR A 667 29.19 -3.51 -8.55
C THR A 667 28.08 -4.54 -8.81
N PRO A 668 26.95 -4.12 -9.40
CA PRO A 668 25.89 -5.04 -9.79
C PRO A 668 26.42 -6.18 -10.67
N PRO A 669 25.83 -7.39 -10.60
CA PRO A 669 26.31 -8.57 -11.34
C PRO A 669 26.51 -8.36 -12.84
N MET A 670 25.75 -7.45 -13.45
CA MET A 670 25.87 -7.16 -14.88
C MET A 670 27.17 -6.41 -15.25
N LEU A 671 27.79 -5.72 -14.29
CA LEU A 671 29.06 -5.00 -14.48
C LEU A 671 30.28 -5.83 -14.05
N LYS A 672 30.10 -6.90 -13.25
CA LYS A 672 31.18 -7.78 -12.77
C LYS A 672 31.99 -8.44 -13.91
N LYS A 673 31.39 -8.67 -15.09
CA LYS A 673 32.07 -9.32 -16.23
C LYS A 673 33.29 -8.58 -16.77
N ASN A 674 33.41 -7.28 -16.48
CA ASN A 674 34.46 -6.41 -17.01
C ASN A 674 35.47 -5.95 -15.95
N LEU A 675 35.42 -6.51 -14.75
CA LEU A 675 36.34 -6.13 -13.66
C LEU A 675 37.49 -7.15 -13.58
N THR A 676 38.71 -6.65 -13.33
CA THR A 676 39.94 -7.43 -13.23
C THR A 676 40.62 -7.18 -11.88
N GLY A 677 40.25 -7.96 -10.85
CA GLY A 677 40.68 -7.81 -9.47
C GLY A 677 40.02 -8.83 -8.53
N LYS A 678 40.36 -8.79 -7.24
CA LYS A 678 39.83 -9.74 -6.23
C LYS A 678 38.43 -9.32 -5.82
N ASP A 679 37.50 -10.29 -5.73
CA ASP A 679 36.14 -10.01 -5.26
C ASP A 679 36.19 -9.49 -3.81
N PRO A 680 35.56 -8.34 -3.47
CA PRO A 680 35.50 -7.82 -2.10
C PRO A 680 34.84 -8.79 -1.11
N ASP A 681 34.07 -9.79 -1.58
CA ASP A 681 33.53 -10.85 -0.73
C ASP A 681 34.62 -11.86 -0.28
N TRP A 682 35.85 -11.79 -0.80
CA TRP A 682 36.96 -12.70 -0.49
C TRP A 682 37.92 -12.17 0.59
N ILE A 683 37.36 -11.70 1.71
CA ILE A 683 38.15 -11.47 2.92
C ILE A 683 38.15 -12.73 3.80
N TYR A 684 39.25 -13.00 4.49
CA TYR A 684 39.38 -14.16 5.36
C TYR A 684 39.93 -13.74 6.74
N PRO A 685 39.60 -14.50 7.82
CA PRO A 685 40.09 -14.19 9.15
C PRO A 685 41.62 -14.11 9.20
N GLY A 686 42.15 -13.08 9.84
CA GLY A 686 43.57 -12.76 9.88
C GLY A 686 44.02 -11.75 8.81
N ASN A 687 43.20 -11.46 7.79
CA ASN A 687 43.51 -10.37 6.86
C ASN A 687 43.62 -9.03 7.57
N LEU A 688 44.65 -8.26 7.21
CA LEU A 688 44.77 -6.85 7.60
C LEU A 688 44.14 -5.98 6.52
N LEU A 689 43.08 -5.26 6.89
CA LEU A 689 42.44 -4.27 6.02
C LEU A 689 42.84 -2.87 6.46
N LYS A 690 43.37 -2.09 5.52
CA LYS A 690 43.62 -0.65 5.69
C LYS A 690 42.32 0.13 5.54
N MET A 691 41.94 0.83 6.59
CA MET A 691 40.80 1.73 6.66
C MET A 691 41.13 3.08 6.00
N PRO A 692 40.15 3.96 5.74
CA PRO A 692 40.42 5.21 5.04
C PRO A 692 41.38 6.16 5.77
N ASP A 693 41.33 6.17 7.10
CA ASP A 693 42.24 6.89 8.01
C ASP A 693 43.65 6.26 8.13
N ASN A 694 43.93 5.19 7.37
CA ASN A 694 45.14 4.36 7.43
C ASN A 694 45.27 3.49 8.69
N SER A 695 44.25 3.43 9.55
CA SER A 695 44.22 2.40 10.60
C SER A 695 44.09 1.01 9.97
N GLU A 696 44.55 -0.01 10.68
CA GLU A 696 44.49 -1.41 10.22
C GLU A 696 43.51 -2.19 11.10
N ILE A 697 42.60 -2.95 10.46
CA ILE A 697 41.68 -3.86 11.13
C ILE A 697 42.02 -5.29 10.73
N THR A 698 42.23 -6.15 11.73
CA THR A 698 42.34 -7.59 11.52
C THR A 698 40.94 -8.22 11.40
N VAL A 699 40.64 -8.80 10.24
CA VAL A 699 39.37 -9.49 9.96
C VAL A 699 39.19 -10.67 10.91
N LYS A 700 38.04 -10.77 11.58
CA LYS A 700 37.69 -11.90 12.46
C LYS A 700 36.75 -12.87 11.76
N LYS A 701 36.61 -14.07 12.31
CA LYS A 701 35.66 -15.07 11.81
C LYS A 701 34.23 -14.51 11.85
N GLY A 702 33.57 -14.48 10.69
CA GLY A 702 32.21 -13.96 10.52
C GLY A 702 32.12 -12.49 10.10
N ASP A 703 33.25 -11.76 10.09
CA ASP A 703 33.28 -10.43 9.49
C ASP A 703 33.18 -10.53 7.96
N ASN A 704 32.44 -9.60 7.36
CA ASN A 704 32.51 -9.25 5.95
C ASN A 704 32.83 -7.75 5.82
N ILE A 705 33.31 -7.28 4.66
CA ILE A 705 33.70 -5.86 4.50
C ILE A 705 32.53 -4.94 4.88
N TRP A 706 31.31 -5.30 4.50
CA TRP A 706 30.10 -4.57 4.83
C TRP A 706 29.95 -4.33 6.35
N SER A 707 30.02 -5.39 7.16
CA SER A 707 29.89 -5.32 8.63
C SER A 707 31.03 -4.56 9.29
N ILE A 708 32.23 -4.58 8.71
CA ILE A 708 33.38 -3.77 9.16
C ILE A 708 33.09 -2.30 8.87
N CYS A 709 32.57 -1.98 7.69
CA CYS A 709 32.16 -0.64 7.30
C CYS A 709 31.04 -0.09 8.19
N GLU A 710 30.04 -0.91 8.53
CA GLU A 710 28.96 -0.50 9.44
C GLU A 710 29.50 -0.07 10.80
N LYS A 711 30.40 -0.87 11.38
CA LYS A 711 31.04 -0.55 12.67
C LYS A 711 31.84 0.75 12.58
N TYR A 712 32.64 0.91 11.51
CA TYR A 712 33.44 2.12 11.29
C TYR A 712 32.57 3.37 11.10
N LEU A 713 31.53 3.29 10.26
CA LEU A 713 30.61 4.42 10.00
C LEU A 713 29.88 4.86 11.26
N LEU A 714 29.41 3.92 12.06
CA LEU A 714 28.70 4.25 13.29
C LEU A 714 29.62 4.96 14.30
N ASN A 715 30.86 4.50 14.43
CA ASN A 715 31.84 5.18 15.29
C ASN A 715 32.13 6.59 14.78
N GLN A 716 32.41 6.73 13.47
CA GLN A 716 32.69 8.05 12.87
C GLN A 716 31.49 9.00 13.01
N ILE A 717 30.26 8.54 12.79
CA ILE A 717 29.04 9.35 12.96
C ILE A 717 28.94 9.85 14.40
N ASN A 718 29.17 8.98 15.39
CA ASN A 718 29.08 9.35 16.80
C ASN A 718 30.18 10.35 17.21
N GLU A 719 31.41 10.15 16.72
CA GLU A 719 32.52 11.08 16.94
C GLU A 719 32.22 12.46 16.35
N HIS A 720 31.84 12.50 15.07
CA HIS A 720 31.52 13.74 14.38
C HIS A 720 30.32 14.46 15.01
N GLU A 721 29.32 13.73 15.48
CA GLU A 721 28.18 14.30 16.18
C GLU A 721 28.60 15.04 17.46
N VAL A 722 29.48 14.44 18.25
CA VAL A 722 30.00 15.04 19.49
C VAL A 722 30.80 16.30 19.17
N GLU A 723 31.62 16.27 18.13
CA GLU A 723 32.40 17.44 17.70
C GLU A 723 31.52 18.58 17.18
N ILE A 724 30.54 18.27 16.33
CA ILE A 724 29.59 19.26 15.82
C ILE A 724 28.85 19.94 16.96
N ARG A 725 28.38 19.15 17.94
CA ARG A 725 27.72 19.68 19.14
C ARG A 725 28.66 20.59 19.95
N ASP A 726 29.90 20.17 20.18
CA ASP A 726 30.88 20.97 20.92
C ASP A 726 31.16 22.30 20.22
N ILE A 727 31.29 22.29 18.89
CA ILE A 727 31.45 23.50 18.08
C ILE A 727 30.25 24.45 18.25
N ILE A 728 29.02 23.94 18.13
CA ILE A 728 27.79 24.75 18.30
C ILE A 728 27.73 25.36 19.70
N LEU A 729 28.04 24.57 20.74
CA LEU A 729 28.04 25.04 22.13
C LEU A 729 29.15 26.06 22.41
N LYS A 730 30.31 25.94 21.75
CA LYS A 730 31.41 26.90 21.86
C LYS A 730 31.09 28.23 21.18
N VAL A 731 30.38 28.22 20.05
CA VAL A 731 29.87 29.46 19.43
C VAL A 731 28.88 30.15 20.37
N LYS A 732 27.96 29.41 20.99
CA LYS A 732 26.99 29.97 21.95
C LYS A 732 27.63 30.63 23.18
N LYS A 733 28.78 30.12 23.62
CA LYS A 733 29.53 30.64 24.77
C LYS A 733 30.61 31.64 24.38
N ASP A 734 30.58 32.13 23.15
CA ASP A 734 31.57 33.07 22.58
C ASP A 734 33.03 32.56 22.61
N TYR A 735 33.23 31.24 22.68
CA TYR A 735 34.57 30.62 22.57
C TYR A 735 35.04 30.51 21.12
N TYR A 736 34.12 30.45 20.15
CA TYR A 736 34.41 30.47 18.72
C TYR A 736 33.57 31.53 18.02
N THR A 737 34.18 32.24 17.09
CA THR A 737 33.44 33.02 16.10
C THR A 737 32.73 32.08 15.11
N ILE A 738 31.71 32.58 14.42
CA ILE A 738 30.98 31.79 13.41
C ILE A 738 31.91 31.34 12.28
N ASP A 739 32.85 32.17 11.85
CA ASP A 739 33.78 31.83 10.77
C ASP A 739 34.77 30.73 11.20
N GLU A 740 35.31 30.80 12.42
CA GLU A 740 36.14 29.73 13.00
C GLU A 740 35.38 28.41 13.10
N ALA A 741 34.11 28.48 13.52
CA ALA A 741 33.25 27.32 13.62
C ALA A 741 32.94 26.72 12.23
N LYS A 742 32.67 27.55 11.22
CA LYS A 742 32.48 27.11 9.83
C LYS A 742 33.72 26.44 9.26
N ASN A 743 34.92 26.93 9.58
CA ASN A 743 36.17 26.29 9.17
C ASN A 743 36.32 24.89 9.78
N LYS A 744 36.05 24.74 11.08
CA LYS A 744 36.08 23.44 11.76
C LYS A 744 35.03 22.47 11.22
N LEU A 745 33.80 22.93 11.04
CA LEU A 745 32.73 22.12 10.44
C LEU A 745 33.08 21.68 9.01
N SER A 746 33.74 22.53 8.23
CA SER A 746 34.19 22.18 6.88
C SER A 746 35.23 21.06 6.87
N ALA A 747 36.10 20.99 7.89
CA ALA A 747 37.03 19.87 8.07
C ALA A 747 36.28 18.56 8.37
N ILE A 748 35.34 18.56 9.32
CA ILE A 748 34.50 17.40 9.64
C ILE A 748 33.74 16.91 8.40
N LYS A 749 33.20 17.84 7.60
CA LYS A 749 32.50 17.53 6.34
C LYS A 749 33.41 16.85 5.32
N ALA A 750 34.66 17.28 5.20
CA ALA A 750 35.62 16.71 4.25
C ALA A 750 36.01 15.27 4.63
N GLU A 751 36.09 14.97 5.94
CA GLU A 751 36.51 13.68 6.47
C GLU A 751 35.37 12.66 6.63
N SER A 752 34.12 13.14 6.74
CA SER A 752 32.97 12.25 6.97
C SER A 752 32.65 11.36 5.77
N TYR A 753 32.26 10.12 6.03
CA TYR A 753 31.65 9.22 5.03
C TYR A 753 30.12 9.22 5.09
N SER A 754 29.51 9.87 6.08
CA SER A 754 28.06 9.96 6.21
C SER A 754 27.48 11.13 5.43
N ILE A 755 26.57 10.84 4.50
CA ILE A 755 25.80 11.85 3.76
C ILE A 755 24.97 12.71 4.72
N MET A 756 24.36 12.10 5.74
CA MET A 756 23.54 12.83 6.72
C MET A 756 24.37 13.88 7.47
N ILE A 757 25.59 13.54 7.92
CA ILE A 757 26.51 14.50 8.55
C ILE A 757 26.88 15.62 7.57
N LYS A 758 27.20 15.28 6.32
CA LYS A 758 27.57 16.27 5.30
C LYS A 758 26.45 17.27 5.02
N GLU A 759 25.21 16.79 4.90
CA GLU A 759 24.05 17.65 4.66
C GLU A 759 23.70 18.49 5.90
N PHE A 760 23.82 17.93 7.09
CA PHE A 760 23.65 18.70 8.32
C PHE A 760 24.68 19.83 8.42
N ILE A 761 25.95 19.54 8.13
CA ILE A 761 26.99 20.56 8.09
C ILE A 761 26.73 21.59 6.98
N ASN A 762 26.28 21.19 5.78
CA ASN A 762 25.89 22.15 4.74
C ASN A 762 24.83 23.13 5.23
N ALA A 763 23.83 22.63 5.97
CA ALA A 763 22.79 23.46 6.55
C ALA A 763 23.41 24.47 7.54
N LEU A 764 24.30 24.04 8.43
CA LEU A 764 25.02 24.92 9.36
C LEU A 764 25.90 25.95 8.64
N LEU A 765 26.69 25.54 7.64
CA LEU A 765 27.58 26.44 6.90
C LEU A 765 26.81 27.57 6.20
N SER A 766 25.55 27.34 5.84
CA SER A 766 24.66 28.34 5.24
C SER A 766 24.05 29.34 6.24
N GLN A 767 24.15 29.08 7.54
CA GLN A 767 23.58 29.96 8.56
C GLN A 767 24.52 31.12 8.92
N ASN A 768 23.92 32.24 9.33
CA ASN A 768 24.63 33.38 9.91
C ASN A 768 24.65 33.35 11.45
N SER A 769 24.06 32.33 12.07
CA SER A 769 24.05 32.06 13.51
C SER A 769 23.75 30.57 13.73
N PHE A 770 24.25 29.99 14.82
CA PHE A 770 23.94 28.61 15.22
C PHE A 770 22.91 28.53 16.37
N GLU A 771 22.29 29.64 16.73
CA GLU A 771 21.21 29.66 17.71
C GLU A 771 20.02 28.80 17.24
N GLY A 772 19.53 27.91 18.10
CA GLY A 772 18.45 26.97 17.80
C GLY A 772 18.90 25.66 17.15
N TRP A 773 20.21 25.47 16.94
CA TRP A 773 20.78 24.22 16.42
C TRP A 773 21.33 23.30 17.52
N GLU A 774 21.16 23.67 18.79
CA GLU A 774 21.48 22.82 19.91
C GLU A 774 20.56 21.60 19.95
N PRO A 775 21.06 20.41 20.33
CA PRO A 775 20.22 19.23 20.41
C PRO A 775 19.15 19.42 21.49
N VAL A 776 17.91 19.06 21.17
CA VAL A 776 16.78 19.07 22.11
C VAL A 776 16.93 17.85 23.02
N PHE A 777 17.14 18.08 24.32
CA PHE A 777 17.27 17.02 25.33
C PHE A 777 15.92 16.40 25.71
#